data_AF-A0A964AF54-F1
#
_entry.id   AF-A0A964AF54-F1
#
_cell.length_a   1.000
_cell.length_b   1.000
_cell.length_c   1.000
_cell.angle_alpha   90.00
_cell.angle_beta   90.00
_cell.angle_gamma   90.00
#
_symmetry.space_group_name_H-M   'P 1'
#
loop_
_entity.id
_entity.type
_entity.pdbx_description
1 polymer ?
#
loop_
_entity_poly.entity_id
_entity_poly.type
_entity_poly.pdbx_seq_one_letter_code
_entity_poly.pdbx_strand_id
1 'polypeptide(L)'
;MPEHVLTGCQPEPLGAYLKALGVLRLVSEQADASARGRWTPEGFAIQTTLGRDALKRFFLEEYRPTPVANPWNGAGGFYFRNEKDTGVREKETTATKTLSEVVGSAAARLGAFRDALEVARREVDRLGLSEAPKEEAKVTLVNRLRDRLSDEAVGWLDAALVVDVESLGFPPILGTGGTEGALDFASNFYQRLAEVFDFGSGAPTKASDGLWSAAIFGRPTKGLTKAAIGQFDPQGVGGGNAAPGFSGDSLVNPWDFILLLEGTLLLASATTRKLDQVGPGALTYPFSVRAVGAGYASSASADEDKSRNELWLPLWKRPTGREELARLFGEGRAEIGRKAAVHAVDFVRAIGTLGVDRGIDAFTRYGFHQRNGKSYFATPLGRWEVRRNPKLDLIDEPLARWLDQLRRAARAQHAAASWGRAAKAVERAIFELAKAEGPLAVQALMGTLADAEATFSRSPAGREKLRPVPPLPQRWLAQARDGSFEHQLAMSLASTPIRERLTLARWGKRQVSWMAHEDYRTVWGEAPLARGLADVVAREDIESAQVTDGSDGRRPTLASRPPLASALRAFLEGTVDLERLDALVRAYALVHPSNVGFPSKPASRPVSFLPPGYALCALAVHRVNPVTPDDPKTRLPRTPGILAALRRGDGTGATAAAARRLRAAGLALAVEGVPMTSEQCARVAAALAFPCSDELARICVRSIALAPEAADGESDATPFVDFG
;
A
#
# COMPACT_ATOMS: atom_id res chain seq x y z
N MET A 1 19.25 3.82 -36.72
CA MET A 1 18.84 5.19 -36.36
C MET A 1 19.68 5.63 -35.16
N PRO A 2 20.22 6.86 -35.12
CA PRO A 2 20.90 7.37 -33.93
C PRO A 2 19.96 7.37 -32.72
N GLU A 3 20.53 7.07 -31.54
CA GLU A 3 19.87 7.17 -30.25
C GLU A 3 20.49 8.34 -29.47
N HIS A 4 19.65 9.25 -28.99
CA HIS A 4 20.07 10.41 -28.20
C HIS A 4 19.56 10.26 -26.78
N VAL A 5 20.48 10.24 -25.81
CA VAL A 5 20.13 10.27 -24.38
C VAL A 5 19.91 11.72 -23.97
N LEU A 6 18.68 12.04 -23.59
CA LEU A 6 18.24 13.35 -23.16
C LEU A 6 18.39 13.45 -21.64
N THR A 7 19.60 13.74 -21.17
CA THR A 7 19.96 13.75 -19.73
C THR A 7 19.19 14.78 -18.91
N GLY A 8 18.59 15.80 -19.55
CA GLY A 8 17.67 16.74 -18.89
C GLY A 8 16.26 16.18 -18.66
N CYS A 9 15.92 15.05 -19.30
CA CYS A 9 14.62 14.40 -19.21
C CYS A 9 14.71 13.18 -18.28
N GLN A 10 14.29 13.37 -17.03
CA GLN A 10 14.33 12.35 -15.98
C GLN A 10 12.92 11.86 -15.62
N PRO A 11 12.78 10.65 -15.03
CA PRO A 11 11.50 10.22 -14.47
C PRO A 11 11.01 11.18 -13.38
N GLU A 12 11.89 11.81 -12.61
CA GLU A 12 11.52 12.71 -11.52
C GLU A 12 12.28 14.04 -11.67
N PRO A 13 11.63 15.20 -11.45
CA PRO A 13 10.23 15.41 -11.05
C PRO A 13 9.22 15.23 -12.21
N LEU A 14 7.91 15.35 -11.92
CA LEU A 14 6.83 15.15 -12.90
C LEU A 14 7.01 15.98 -14.18
N GLY A 15 7.46 17.24 -14.06
CA GLY A 15 7.73 18.10 -15.20
C GLY A 15 8.80 17.56 -16.15
N ALA A 16 9.83 16.90 -15.62
CA ALA A 16 10.90 16.29 -16.43
C ALA A 16 10.39 15.06 -17.19
N TYR A 17 9.51 14.26 -16.57
CA TYR A 17 8.86 13.13 -17.22
C TYR A 17 7.97 13.60 -18.38
N LEU A 18 7.15 14.62 -18.13
CA LEU A 18 6.25 15.19 -19.14
C LEU A 18 7.03 15.82 -20.29
N LYS A 19 8.12 16.54 -19.99
CA LYS A 19 9.04 17.06 -21.01
C LYS A 19 9.55 15.95 -21.93
N ALA A 20 9.91 14.80 -21.38
CA ALA A 20 10.35 13.65 -22.17
C ALA A 20 9.28 13.18 -23.17
N LEU A 21 8.02 13.10 -22.70
CA LEU A 21 6.88 12.78 -23.55
C LEU A 21 6.63 13.85 -24.62
N GLY A 22 6.76 15.13 -24.27
CA GLY A 22 6.62 16.24 -25.19
C GLY A 22 7.65 16.19 -26.31
N VAL A 23 8.92 15.92 -25.99
CA VAL A 23 9.98 15.75 -26.99
C VAL A 23 9.67 14.60 -27.94
N LEU A 24 9.31 13.41 -27.41
CA LEU A 24 8.96 12.27 -28.26
C LEU A 24 7.75 12.57 -29.16
N ARG A 25 6.71 13.18 -28.59
CA ARG A 25 5.49 13.52 -29.32
C ARG A 25 5.80 14.47 -30.48
N LEU A 26 6.47 15.59 -30.19
CA LEU A 26 6.76 16.63 -31.19
C LEU A 26 7.66 16.11 -32.31
N VAL A 27 8.74 15.39 -31.97
CA VAL A 27 9.61 14.79 -32.99
C VAL A 27 8.82 13.79 -33.83
N SER A 28 7.99 12.95 -33.19
CA SER A 28 7.18 11.96 -33.91
C SER A 28 6.11 12.56 -34.80
N GLU A 29 5.50 13.68 -34.43
CA GLU A 29 4.40 14.30 -35.18
C GLU A 29 4.91 15.23 -36.29
N GLN A 30 6.01 15.94 -36.05
CA GLN A 30 6.41 17.07 -36.92
C GLN A 30 7.69 16.82 -37.72
N ALA A 31 8.49 15.80 -37.39
CA ALA A 31 9.78 15.57 -38.07
C ALA A 31 10.04 14.12 -38.48
N ASP A 32 9.73 13.14 -37.63
CA ASP A 32 10.05 11.73 -37.87
C ASP A 32 9.02 10.80 -37.21
N ALA A 33 8.02 10.36 -37.98
CA ALA A 33 6.98 9.42 -37.54
C ALA A 33 7.51 8.06 -37.05
N SER A 34 8.76 7.71 -37.39
CA SER A 34 9.42 6.49 -36.93
C SER A 34 10.10 6.64 -35.57
N ALA A 35 10.09 7.84 -34.97
CA ALA A 35 10.74 8.10 -33.69
C ALA A 35 10.19 7.20 -32.56
N ARG A 36 11.09 6.69 -31.72
CA ARG A 36 10.79 5.81 -30.58
C ARG A 36 11.50 6.31 -29.33
N GLY A 37 10.89 6.14 -28.16
CA GLY A 37 11.47 6.54 -26.88
C GLY A 37 11.52 5.42 -25.85
N ARG A 38 12.49 5.48 -24.93
CA ARG A 38 12.62 4.57 -23.78
C ARG A 38 13.32 5.23 -22.60
N TRP A 39 13.12 4.68 -21.40
CA TRP A 39 13.84 5.09 -20.21
C TRP A 39 15.17 4.34 -20.07
N THR A 40 16.23 5.08 -19.72
CA THR A 40 17.57 4.58 -19.39
C THR A 40 17.97 5.06 -18.00
N PRO A 41 19.02 4.50 -17.36
CA PRO A 41 19.52 5.02 -16.10
C PRO A 41 19.96 6.50 -16.15
N GLU A 42 20.43 6.97 -17.32
CA GLU A 42 20.95 8.33 -17.53
C GLU A 42 19.86 9.35 -17.89
N GLY A 43 18.67 8.90 -18.31
CA GLY A 43 17.55 9.76 -18.72
C GLY A 43 16.66 9.12 -19.79
N PHE A 44 15.84 9.93 -20.45
CA PHE A 44 15.02 9.47 -21.56
C PHE A 44 15.84 9.39 -22.85
N ALA A 45 15.83 8.25 -23.54
CA ALA A 45 16.49 8.07 -24.82
C ALA A 45 15.48 8.12 -25.97
N ILE A 46 15.78 8.89 -27.02
CA ILE A 46 15.00 8.95 -28.26
C ILE A 46 15.79 8.41 -29.44
N GLN A 47 15.21 7.46 -30.16
CA GLN A 47 15.69 6.93 -31.43
C GLN A 47 14.96 7.65 -32.56
N THR A 48 15.69 8.31 -33.45
CA THR A 48 15.12 9.09 -34.56
C THR A 48 16.10 9.10 -35.75
N THR A 49 15.63 9.43 -36.94
CA THR A 49 16.47 9.69 -38.11
C THR A 49 17.30 10.98 -37.98
N LEU A 50 16.88 11.90 -37.10
CA LEU A 50 17.58 13.17 -36.88
C LEU A 50 18.90 12.97 -36.12
N GLY A 51 19.99 13.54 -36.64
CA GLY A 51 21.22 13.75 -35.86
C GLY A 51 21.04 14.83 -34.80
N ARG A 52 22.04 15.03 -33.93
CA ARG A 52 21.96 15.99 -32.82
C ARG A 52 21.70 17.42 -33.27
N ASP A 53 22.42 17.88 -34.29
CA ASP A 53 22.26 19.25 -34.82
C ASP A 53 20.93 19.42 -35.57
N ALA A 54 20.46 18.37 -36.25
CA ALA A 54 19.14 18.38 -36.89
C ALA A 54 18.01 18.40 -35.84
N LEU A 55 18.15 17.68 -34.74
CA LEU A 55 17.21 17.72 -33.62
C LEU A 55 17.14 19.13 -33.00
N LYS A 56 18.29 19.77 -32.81
CA LYS A 56 18.37 21.17 -32.34
C LYS A 56 17.68 22.12 -33.32
N ARG A 57 18.03 22.04 -34.61
CA ARG A 57 17.44 22.86 -35.66
C ARG A 57 15.92 22.71 -35.71
N PHE A 58 15.43 21.46 -35.60
CA PHE A 58 14.00 21.18 -35.54
C PHE A 58 13.31 22.02 -34.44
N PHE A 59 13.78 21.97 -33.20
CA PHE A 59 13.16 22.75 -32.12
C PHE A 59 13.31 24.26 -32.27
N LEU A 60 14.47 24.74 -32.72
CA LEU A 60 14.72 26.19 -32.83
C LEU A 60 14.06 26.83 -34.05
N GLU A 61 13.91 26.12 -35.15
CA GLU A 61 13.54 26.70 -36.45
C GLU A 61 12.23 26.14 -37.01
N GLU A 62 11.92 24.86 -36.77
CA GLU A 62 10.84 24.15 -37.47
C GLU A 62 9.61 23.87 -36.59
N TYR A 63 9.83 23.70 -35.27
CA TYR A 63 8.80 23.38 -34.28
C TYR A 63 7.63 24.37 -34.32
N ARG A 64 6.43 23.80 -34.42
CA ARG A 64 5.14 24.49 -34.38
C ARG A 64 4.44 24.16 -33.05
N PRO A 65 4.22 25.16 -32.18
CA PRO A 65 3.56 24.93 -30.91
C PRO A 65 2.11 24.49 -31.08
N THR A 66 1.68 23.50 -30.29
CA THR A 66 0.28 23.06 -30.26
C THR A 66 -0.59 24.21 -29.73
N PRO A 67 -1.77 24.48 -30.32
CA PRO A 67 -2.67 25.51 -29.81
C PRO A 67 -3.18 25.19 -28.40
N VAL A 68 -2.94 26.10 -27.47
CA VAL A 68 -3.31 25.96 -26.05
C VAL A 68 -4.06 27.22 -25.61
N ALA A 69 -5.31 27.07 -25.17
CA ALA A 69 -6.16 28.19 -24.78
C ALA A 69 -7.13 27.80 -23.65
N ASN A 70 -7.30 28.71 -22.70
CA ASN A 70 -8.23 28.56 -21.57
C ASN A 70 -9.23 29.73 -21.49
N PRO A 71 -10.10 29.94 -22.50
CA PRO A 71 -11.09 31.01 -22.46
C PRO A 71 -12.10 30.87 -21.32
N TRP A 72 -12.22 29.69 -20.70
CA TRP A 72 -13.05 29.50 -19.51
C TRP A 72 -12.38 29.92 -18.19
N ASN A 73 -11.14 30.41 -18.22
CA ASN A 73 -10.40 30.84 -17.03
C ASN A 73 -10.17 32.35 -17.02
N GLY A 74 -10.33 32.99 -15.86
CA GLY A 74 -10.15 34.44 -15.71
C GLY A 74 -8.72 34.92 -15.99
N ALA A 75 -7.71 34.07 -15.74
CA ALA A 75 -6.31 34.36 -16.01
C ALA A 75 -5.85 33.88 -17.41
N GLY A 76 -6.75 33.34 -18.24
CA GLY A 76 -6.42 32.79 -19.56
C GLY A 76 -6.13 33.83 -20.65
N GLY A 77 -6.27 35.13 -20.35
CA GLY A 77 -5.96 36.25 -21.26
C GLY A 77 -7.17 36.82 -22.03
N PHE A 78 -8.35 36.22 -21.90
CA PHE A 78 -9.55 36.62 -22.66
C PHE A 78 -10.34 37.77 -22.02
N TYR A 79 -10.13 38.07 -20.74
CA TYR A 79 -10.90 39.07 -19.99
C TYR A 79 -10.01 40.16 -19.42
N PHE A 80 -10.48 41.41 -19.45
CA PHE A 80 -9.80 42.56 -18.83
C PHE A 80 -10.11 42.63 -17.32
N ARG A 81 -9.19 43.21 -16.53
CA ARG A 81 -9.41 43.36 -15.08
C ARG A 81 -10.28 44.58 -14.77
N ASN A 82 -11.16 44.44 -13.79
CA ASN A 82 -11.90 45.56 -13.19
C ASN A 82 -10.97 46.39 -12.30
N GLU A 83 -11.00 47.71 -12.44
CA GLU A 83 -10.51 48.60 -11.39
C GLU A 83 -11.51 48.62 -10.23
N LYS A 84 -11.00 48.45 -9.01
CA LYS A 84 -11.83 48.33 -7.79
C LYS A 84 -12.63 49.60 -7.46
N ASP A 85 -12.26 50.76 -8.01
CA ASP A 85 -12.84 52.05 -7.64
C ASP A 85 -13.70 52.71 -8.74
N THR A 86 -13.65 52.25 -9.99
CA THR A 86 -14.33 52.91 -11.12
C THR A 86 -15.33 52.02 -11.86
N GLY A 87 -15.29 50.69 -11.65
CA GLY A 87 -16.15 49.74 -12.37
C GLY A 87 -15.83 49.60 -13.87
N VAL A 88 -14.84 50.33 -14.36
CA VAL A 88 -14.38 50.29 -15.76
C VAL A 88 -13.46 49.08 -15.96
N ARG A 89 -13.73 48.29 -17.01
CA ARG A 89 -13.05 47.03 -17.33
C ARG A 89 -12.00 47.20 -18.43
N GLU A 90 -10.95 47.99 -18.19
CA GLU A 90 -10.01 48.37 -19.27
C GLU A 90 -8.54 48.08 -18.99
N LYS A 91 -8.16 47.53 -17.82
CA LYS A 91 -6.74 47.26 -17.55
C LYS A 91 -6.27 45.98 -18.23
N GLU A 92 -5.43 46.13 -19.25
CA GLU A 92 -4.71 45.04 -19.90
C GLU A 92 -3.85 44.27 -18.88
N THR A 93 -3.84 42.94 -18.98
CA THR A 93 -2.97 42.07 -18.17
C THR A 93 -1.84 41.52 -19.04
N THR A 94 -0.76 41.03 -18.43
CA THR A 94 0.32 40.35 -19.17
C THR A 94 -0.22 39.21 -20.04
N ALA A 95 -1.22 38.46 -19.54
CA ALA A 95 -1.87 37.39 -20.28
C ALA A 95 -2.63 37.93 -21.51
N THR A 96 -3.43 38.99 -21.33
CA THR A 96 -4.17 39.63 -22.43
C THR A 96 -3.24 40.23 -23.48
N LYS A 97 -2.15 40.86 -23.05
CA LYS A 97 -1.15 41.43 -23.95
C LYS A 97 -0.47 40.35 -24.79
N THR A 98 0.04 39.32 -24.13
CA THR A 98 0.75 38.23 -24.82
C THR A 98 -0.18 37.48 -25.77
N LEU A 99 -1.45 37.27 -25.37
CA LEU A 99 -2.47 36.69 -26.26
C LEU A 99 -2.66 37.55 -27.51
N SER A 100 -2.79 38.88 -27.37
CA SER A 100 -2.90 39.80 -28.50
C SER A 100 -1.64 39.80 -29.39
N GLU A 101 -0.45 39.67 -28.80
CA GLU A 101 0.82 39.53 -29.55
C GLU A 101 0.87 38.23 -30.36
N VAL A 102 0.34 37.12 -29.83
CA VAL A 102 0.22 35.87 -30.59
C VAL A 102 -0.75 36.07 -31.75
N VAL A 103 -1.96 36.59 -31.50
CA VAL A 103 -2.98 36.83 -32.55
C VAL A 103 -2.47 37.78 -33.64
N GLY A 104 -1.70 38.81 -33.27
CA GLY A 104 -1.08 39.76 -34.21
C GLY A 104 0.22 39.27 -34.87
N SER A 105 0.70 38.07 -34.54
CA SER A 105 1.98 37.53 -35.05
C SER A 105 1.94 37.23 -36.55
N ALA A 106 3.03 37.51 -37.26
CA ALA A 106 3.24 37.07 -38.64
C ALA A 106 4.03 35.74 -38.75
N ALA A 107 4.48 35.18 -37.63
CA ALA A 107 5.30 33.97 -37.61
C ALA A 107 4.52 32.76 -38.11
N ALA A 108 5.04 32.06 -39.14
CA ALA A 108 4.40 30.89 -39.72
C ALA A 108 4.15 29.77 -38.70
N ARG A 109 5.09 29.55 -37.77
CA ARG A 109 4.97 28.52 -36.72
C ARG A 109 3.79 28.72 -35.77
N LEU A 110 3.25 29.94 -35.67
CA LEU A 110 2.11 30.27 -34.81
C LEU A 110 0.77 30.28 -35.55
N GLY A 111 0.72 29.90 -36.84
CA GLY A 111 -0.50 29.94 -37.65
C GLY A 111 -1.69 29.23 -37.01
N ALA A 112 -1.57 27.93 -36.73
CA ALA A 112 -2.64 27.16 -36.08
C ALA A 112 -2.99 27.70 -34.67
N PHE A 113 -1.99 28.22 -33.95
CA PHE A 113 -2.19 28.82 -32.63
C PHE A 113 -3.04 30.09 -32.73
N ARG A 114 -2.75 30.97 -33.70
CA ARG A 114 -3.54 32.17 -33.96
C ARG A 114 -4.98 31.83 -34.30
N ASP A 115 -5.18 30.90 -35.23
CA ASP A 115 -6.51 30.50 -35.68
C ASP A 115 -7.36 30.00 -34.50
N ALA A 116 -6.78 29.18 -33.62
CA ALA A 116 -7.47 28.67 -32.43
C ALA A 116 -7.84 29.79 -31.44
N LEU A 117 -6.94 30.75 -31.20
CA LEU A 117 -7.21 31.89 -30.32
C LEU A 117 -8.29 32.81 -30.89
N GLU A 118 -8.29 33.04 -32.20
CA GLU A 118 -9.35 33.81 -32.87
C GLU A 118 -10.71 33.14 -32.75
N VAL A 119 -10.78 31.81 -32.97
CA VAL A 119 -12.01 31.04 -32.76
C VAL A 119 -12.48 31.17 -31.31
N ALA A 120 -11.57 31.01 -30.35
CA ALA A 120 -11.90 31.14 -28.93
C ALA A 120 -12.41 32.54 -28.58
N ARG A 121 -11.77 33.60 -29.10
CA ARG A 121 -12.22 34.99 -28.92
C ARG A 121 -13.62 35.21 -29.50
N ARG A 122 -13.87 34.74 -30.72
CA ARG A 122 -15.19 34.86 -31.38
C ARG A 122 -16.29 34.17 -30.57
N GLU A 123 -16.02 33.02 -29.96
CA GLU A 123 -17.02 32.33 -29.13
C GLU A 123 -17.26 33.04 -27.78
N VAL A 124 -16.21 33.60 -27.17
CA VAL A 124 -16.34 34.47 -25.98
C VAL A 124 -17.22 35.68 -26.29
N ASP A 125 -16.98 36.35 -27.43
CA ASP A 125 -17.72 37.53 -27.86
C ASP A 125 -19.19 37.20 -28.22
N ARG A 126 -19.42 36.07 -28.93
CA ARG A 126 -20.78 35.59 -29.28
C ARG A 126 -21.65 35.29 -28.07
N LEU A 127 -21.04 34.81 -26.99
CA LEU A 127 -21.74 34.56 -25.73
C LEU A 127 -21.84 35.81 -24.84
N GLY A 128 -21.30 36.96 -25.27
CA GLY A 128 -21.32 38.20 -24.50
C GLY A 128 -20.56 38.10 -23.17
N LEU A 129 -19.54 37.23 -23.10
CA LEU A 129 -18.83 36.94 -21.86
C LEU A 129 -17.83 38.07 -21.56
N SER A 130 -18.13 38.83 -20.51
CA SER A 130 -17.28 39.91 -20.03
C SER A 130 -16.37 39.51 -18.86
N GLU A 131 -16.58 38.31 -18.31
CA GLU A 131 -15.75 37.65 -17.30
C GLU A 131 -15.74 36.14 -17.53
N ALA A 132 -14.86 35.42 -16.85
CA ALA A 132 -14.77 33.97 -16.98
C ALA A 132 -16.08 33.29 -16.58
N PRO A 133 -16.65 32.44 -17.44
CA PRO A 133 -17.96 31.85 -17.20
C PRO A 133 -17.89 30.85 -16.04
N LYS A 134 -19.03 30.70 -15.36
CA LYS A 134 -19.23 29.72 -14.28
C LYS A 134 -20.29 28.70 -14.71
N GLU A 135 -20.27 27.54 -14.06
CA GLU A 135 -21.34 26.53 -14.14
C GLU A 135 -21.81 26.26 -15.58
N GLU A 136 -23.10 26.43 -15.88
CA GLU A 136 -23.72 26.15 -17.17
C GLU A 136 -23.13 26.97 -18.33
N ALA A 137 -22.78 28.24 -18.08
CA ALA A 137 -22.13 29.08 -19.09
C ALA A 137 -20.74 28.56 -19.45
N LYS A 138 -20.03 27.95 -18.49
CA LYS A 138 -18.72 27.33 -18.73
C LYS A 138 -18.87 26.08 -19.59
N VAL A 139 -19.85 25.22 -19.28
CA VAL A 139 -20.17 24.04 -20.09
C VAL A 139 -20.56 24.45 -21.51
N THR A 140 -21.39 25.47 -21.65
CA THR A 140 -21.83 26.01 -22.94
C THR A 140 -20.66 26.51 -23.79
N LEU A 141 -19.76 27.31 -23.21
CA LEU A 141 -18.56 27.78 -23.91
C LEU A 141 -17.68 26.60 -24.36
N VAL A 142 -17.43 25.64 -23.47
CA VAL A 142 -16.58 24.47 -23.76
C VAL A 142 -17.15 23.62 -24.90
N ASN A 143 -18.46 23.37 -24.91
CA ASN A 143 -19.11 22.62 -26.00
C ASN A 143 -18.99 23.35 -27.34
N ARG A 144 -19.21 24.67 -27.36
CA ARG A 144 -19.07 25.47 -28.58
C ARG A 144 -17.63 25.49 -29.10
N LEU A 145 -16.65 25.55 -28.21
CA LEU A 145 -15.24 25.45 -28.58
C LEU A 145 -14.94 24.07 -29.18
N ARG A 146 -15.45 22.99 -28.58
CA ARG A 146 -15.30 21.62 -29.11
C ARG A 146 -15.84 21.49 -30.54
N ASP A 147 -16.95 22.15 -30.85
CA ASP A 147 -17.58 22.11 -32.17
C ASP A 147 -16.87 22.97 -33.25
N ARG A 148 -16.02 23.92 -32.85
CA ARG A 148 -15.48 24.97 -33.74
C ARG A 148 -13.97 25.00 -33.84
N LEU A 149 -13.26 24.50 -32.84
CA LEU A 149 -11.81 24.39 -32.87
C LEU A 149 -11.39 23.32 -33.88
N SER A 150 -10.18 23.47 -34.42
CA SER A 150 -9.56 22.43 -35.24
C SER A 150 -9.18 21.21 -34.40
N ASP A 151 -9.00 20.05 -35.04
CA ASP A 151 -8.56 18.82 -34.36
C ASP A 151 -7.28 19.03 -33.53
N GLU A 152 -6.34 19.84 -34.03
CA GLU A 152 -5.09 20.18 -33.35
C GLU A 152 -5.33 20.97 -32.05
N ALA A 153 -6.30 21.88 -32.03
CA ALA A 153 -6.64 22.70 -30.87
C ALA A 153 -7.59 21.98 -29.89
N VAL A 154 -8.44 21.07 -30.38
CA VAL A 154 -9.32 20.25 -29.54
C VAL A 154 -8.51 19.32 -28.64
N GLY A 155 -7.31 18.90 -29.05
CA GLY A 155 -6.42 18.09 -28.22
C GLY A 155 -6.12 18.71 -26.84
N TRP A 156 -5.96 20.03 -26.76
CA TRP A 156 -5.80 20.72 -25.47
C TRP A 156 -7.08 20.73 -24.64
N LEU A 157 -8.23 20.91 -25.29
CA LEU A 157 -9.53 20.90 -24.62
C LEU A 157 -9.76 19.56 -23.91
N ASP A 158 -9.53 18.46 -24.64
CA ASP A 158 -9.66 17.09 -24.11
C ASP A 158 -8.61 16.76 -23.05
N ALA A 159 -7.47 17.47 -23.09
CA ALA A 159 -6.46 17.32 -22.07
C ALA A 159 -6.85 18.00 -20.75
N ALA A 160 -7.34 19.24 -20.84
CA ALA A 160 -7.62 20.07 -19.68
C ALA A 160 -9.00 19.78 -19.04
N LEU A 161 -9.96 19.28 -19.84
CA LEU A 161 -11.36 19.12 -19.46
C LEU A 161 -11.90 17.75 -19.92
N VAL A 162 -12.72 17.14 -19.08
CA VAL A 162 -13.54 15.98 -19.47
C VAL A 162 -15.00 16.41 -19.45
N VAL A 163 -15.66 16.40 -20.61
CA VAL A 163 -17.05 16.86 -20.72
C VAL A 163 -18.02 15.72 -20.38
N ASP A 164 -18.91 15.95 -19.42
CA ASP A 164 -20.10 15.13 -19.14
C ASP A 164 -21.38 15.90 -19.53
N VAL A 165 -22.53 15.22 -19.56
CA VAL A 165 -23.82 15.78 -20.04
C VAL A 165 -24.16 17.09 -19.33
N GLU A 166 -23.87 17.18 -18.02
CA GLU A 166 -24.22 18.35 -17.19
C GLU A 166 -23.02 18.91 -16.39
N SER A 167 -21.81 18.36 -16.53
CA SER A 167 -20.66 18.77 -15.70
C SER A 167 -19.31 18.62 -16.40
N LEU A 168 -18.28 19.25 -15.82
CA LEU A 168 -16.89 19.15 -16.29
C LEU A 168 -16.03 18.42 -15.25
N GLY A 169 -15.30 17.42 -15.72
CA GLY A 169 -14.24 16.75 -15.02
C GLY A 169 -12.87 17.39 -15.25
N PHE A 170 -11.97 17.25 -14.27
CA PHE A 170 -10.63 17.83 -14.34
C PHE A 170 -9.55 16.79 -14.04
N PRO A 171 -8.66 16.49 -15.01
CA PRO A 171 -7.51 15.62 -14.77
C PRO A 171 -6.57 16.20 -13.70
N PRO A 172 -6.05 15.37 -12.77
CA PRO A 172 -5.21 15.87 -11.67
C PRO A 172 -3.94 16.60 -12.16
N ILE A 173 -3.43 16.19 -13.32
CA ILE A 173 -2.20 16.73 -13.93
C ILE A 173 -2.34 18.16 -14.45
N LEU A 174 -3.55 18.60 -14.83
CA LEU A 174 -3.82 19.96 -15.31
C LEU A 174 -4.71 20.76 -14.34
N GLY A 175 -4.83 20.28 -13.10
CA GLY A 175 -5.52 20.95 -12.02
C GLY A 175 -6.99 21.16 -12.29
N THR A 176 -7.47 22.40 -12.24
CA THR A 176 -8.90 22.70 -12.40
C THR A 176 -9.15 23.36 -13.75
N GLY A 177 -9.07 22.57 -14.82
CA GLY A 177 -9.28 23.05 -16.19
C GLY A 177 -8.12 23.90 -16.70
N GLY A 178 -6.89 23.42 -16.52
CA GLY A 178 -5.68 24.11 -16.97
C GLY A 178 -5.14 25.15 -15.99
N THR A 179 -5.52 25.07 -14.71
CA THR A 179 -5.08 26.00 -13.65
C THR A 179 -4.59 25.31 -12.39
N GLU A 180 -3.66 25.98 -11.71
CA GLU A 180 -3.23 25.67 -10.35
C GLU A 180 -3.24 26.95 -9.53
N GLY A 181 -4.07 27.02 -8.48
CA GLY A 181 -4.24 28.26 -7.72
C GLY A 181 -4.64 29.44 -8.63
N ALA A 182 -3.77 30.44 -8.72
CA ALA A 182 -3.93 31.61 -9.60
C ALA A 182 -3.15 31.50 -10.92
N LEU A 183 -2.35 30.44 -11.09
CA LEU A 183 -1.55 30.16 -12.27
C LEU A 183 -2.41 29.51 -13.35
N ASP A 184 -2.49 30.13 -14.52
CA ASP A 184 -3.11 29.54 -15.72
C ASP A 184 -2.02 29.00 -16.66
N PHE A 185 -2.10 27.70 -16.97
CA PHE A 185 -1.08 27.01 -17.74
C PHE A 185 -1.03 27.48 -19.20
N ALA A 186 -2.17 27.82 -19.82
CA ALA A 186 -2.19 28.35 -21.17
C ALA A 186 -1.50 29.72 -21.21
N SER A 187 -1.82 30.59 -20.25
CA SER A 187 -1.21 31.91 -20.19
C SER A 187 0.30 31.91 -19.98
N ASN A 188 0.76 30.96 -19.17
CA ASN A 188 2.16 30.75 -18.94
C ASN A 188 2.83 30.18 -20.21
N PHE A 189 2.16 29.29 -20.94
CA PHE A 189 2.69 28.70 -22.17
C PHE A 189 3.05 29.74 -23.22
N TYR A 190 2.11 30.62 -23.60
CA TYR A 190 2.40 31.61 -24.62
C TYR A 190 3.37 32.71 -24.15
N GLN A 191 3.45 33.00 -22.84
CA GLN A 191 4.52 33.85 -22.29
C GLN A 191 5.90 33.19 -22.44
N ARG A 192 6.01 31.88 -22.20
CA ARG A 192 7.27 31.14 -22.40
C ARG A 192 7.62 31.03 -23.87
N LEU A 193 6.63 30.90 -24.78
CA LEU A 193 6.87 30.97 -26.22
C LEU A 193 7.48 32.31 -26.64
N ALA A 194 6.98 33.44 -26.11
CA ALA A 194 7.50 34.77 -26.40
C ALA A 194 8.96 34.98 -25.92
N GLU A 195 9.43 34.18 -24.96
CA GLU A 195 10.81 34.22 -24.47
C GLU A 195 11.79 33.43 -25.35
N VAL A 196 11.30 32.42 -26.07
CA VAL A 196 12.14 31.55 -26.93
C VAL A 196 12.00 31.86 -28.42
N PHE A 197 10.93 32.54 -28.83
CA PHE A 197 10.68 32.96 -30.22
C PHE A 197 10.28 34.43 -30.32
N ASP A 198 10.81 35.10 -31.35
CA ASP A 198 10.32 36.39 -31.80
C ASP A 198 9.03 36.20 -32.61
N PHE A 199 7.92 36.80 -32.17
CA PHE A 199 6.62 36.62 -32.82
C PHE A 199 6.47 37.39 -34.14
N GLY A 200 7.34 38.36 -34.45
CA GLY A 200 7.31 39.05 -35.74
C GLY A 200 7.93 38.19 -36.84
N SER A 201 9.14 37.70 -36.59
CA SER A 201 9.94 36.92 -37.55
C SER A 201 9.72 35.41 -37.46
N GLY A 202 9.31 34.91 -36.30
CA GLY A 202 9.29 33.48 -35.99
C GLY A 202 10.67 32.88 -35.72
N ALA A 203 11.73 33.70 -35.65
CA ALA A 203 13.09 33.24 -35.37
C ALA A 203 13.30 32.95 -33.87
N PRO A 204 14.20 32.03 -33.50
CA PRO A 204 14.57 31.81 -32.11
C PRO A 204 15.23 33.05 -31.51
N THR A 205 14.94 33.35 -30.23
CA THR A 205 15.66 34.42 -29.51
C THR A 205 17.11 34.03 -29.25
N LYS A 206 17.97 35.02 -28.96
CA LYS A 206 19.40 34.78 -28.69
C LYS A 206 19.66 33.79 -27.55
N ALA A 207 18.77 33.73 -26.56
CA ALA A 207 18.91 32.83 -25.41
C ALA A 207 18.34 31.41 -25.67
N SER A 208 17.50 31.25 -26.70
CA SER A 208 16.71 30.04 -26.93
C SER A 208 17.56 28.78 -27.08
N ASP A 209 18.69 28.85 -27.78
CA ASP A 209 19.62 27.72 -27.96
C ASP A 209 20.21 27.22 -26.63
N GLY A 210 20.74 28.14 -25.81
CA GLY A 210 21.31 27.81 -24.52
C GLY A 210 20.26 27.21 -23.57
N LEU A 211 19.05 27.78 -23.57
CA LEU A 211 17.91 27.28 -22.80
C LEU A 211 17.45 25.90 -23.28
N TRP A 212 17.37 25.67 -24.60
CA TRP A 212 17.01 24.37 -25.17
C TRP A 212 18.05 23.31 -24.81
N SER A 213 19.34 23.62 -24.98
CA SER A 213 20.44 22.71 -24.62
C SER A 213 20.42 22.33 -23.14
N ALA A 214 20.04 23.26 -22.27
CA ALA A 214 19.85 23.00 -20.84
C ALA A 214 18.64 22.11 -20.55
N ALA A 215 17.49 22.39 -21.17
CA ALA A 215 16.27 21.60 -20.99
C ALA A 215 16.46 20.15 -21.45
N ILE A 216 17.11 19.93 -22.60
CA ILE A 216 17.25 18.59 -23.19
C ILE A 216 18.41 17.80 -22.59
N PHE A 217 19.56 18.45 -22.33
CA PHE A 217 20.79 17.76 -21.91
C PHE A 217 21.25 18.09 -20.48
N GLY A 218 20.45 18.82 -19.69
CA GLY A 218 20.77 19.14 -18.30
C GLY A 218 22.03 20.01 -18.16
N ARG A 219 22.38 20.78 -19.19
CA ARG A 219 23.57 21.66 -19.16
C ARG A 219 23.29 22.93 -18.35
N PRO A 220 24.26 23.42 -17.56
CA PRO A 220 24.14 24.73 -16.93
C PRO A 220 23.89 25.83 -17.97
N THR A 221 23.02 26.78 -17.65
CA THR A 221 22.67 27.88 -18.57
C THR A 221 22.41 29.19 -17.82
N LYS A 222 22.37 30.28 -18.58
CA LYS A 222 21.95 31.61 -18.13
C LYS A 222 20.61 31.96 -18.78
N GLY A 223 19.92 32.97 -18.23
CA GLY A 223 18.67 33.46 -18.81
C GLY A 223 17.44 32.67 -18.40
N LEU A 224 17.47 31.99 -17.24
CA LEU A 224 16.26 31.45 -16.62
C LEU A 224 15.30 32.59 -16.27
N THR A 225 14.01 32.34 -16.42
CA THR A 225 12.96 33.34 -16.22
C THR A 225 12.39 33.23 -14.81
N LYS A 226 12.14 34.38 -14.17
CA LYS A 226 11.37 34.45 -12.92
C LYS A 226 9.90 34.13 -13.20
N ALA A 227 9.50 32.89 -12.96
CA ALA A 227 8.15 32.40 -13.24
C ALA A 227 7.80 31.21 -12.33
N ALA A 228 6.51 30.86 -12.28
CA ALA A 228 6.06 29.66 -11.58
C ALA A 228 5.92 28.49 -12.56
N ILE A 229 6.49 27.35 -12.19
CA ILE A 229 6.32 26.07 -12.92
C ILE A 229 5.09 25.29 -12.44
N GLY A 230 4.34 25.84 -11.48
CA GLY A 230 3.17 25.21 -10.89
C GLY A 230 3.54 23.94 -10.11
N GLN A 231 2.70 22.92 -10.23
CA GLN A 231 2.84 21.68 -9.47
C GLN A 231 3.92 20.71 -10.00
N PHE A 232 4.53 21.01 -11.15
CA PHE A 232 5.32 20.04 -11.91
C PHE A 232 6.76 19.88 -11.43
N ASP A 233 7.29 20.85 -10.69
CA ASP A 233 8.64 20.80 -10.15
C ASP A 233 8.65 21.35 -8.71
N PRO A 234 8.55 20.45 -7.71
CA PRO A 234 8.64 20.81 -6.30
C PRO A 234 9.99 21.40 -5.88
N GLN A 235 11.06 21.22 -6.67
CA GLN A 235 12.40 21.69 -6.34
C GLN A 235 12.66 23.11 -6.89
N GLY A 236 12.05 23.48 -8.01
CA GLY A 236 12.27 24.75 -8.72
C GLY A 236 11.40 25.95 -8.31
N VAL A 237 10.54 25.81 -7.29
CA VAL A 237 9.53 26.83 -6.89
C VAL A 237 10.06 28.04 -6.11
N GLY A 238 11.37 28.11 -5.85
CA GLY A 238 11.98 29.16 -5.04
C GLY A 238 11.58 29.08 -3.55
N GLY A 239 11.80 30.17 -2.82
CA GLY A 239 11.50 30.27 -1.38
C GLY A 239 12.75 30.18 -0.49
N GLY A 240 12.55 29.86 0.79
CA GLY A 240 13.64 29.80 1.77
C GLY A 240 14.71 28.80 1.36
N ASN A 241 15.99 29.18 1.47
CA ASN A 241 17.15 28.37 1.09
C ASN A 241 17.23 27.95 -0.39
N ALA A 242 16.45 28.57 -1.30
CA ALA A 242 16.50 28.26 -2.73
C ALA A 242 17.66 28.95 -3.48
N ALA A 243 18.39 29.87 -2.82
CA ALA A 243 19.57 30.55 -3.34
C ALA A 243 20.46 31.00 -2.15
N PRO A 244 21.73 31.38 -2.38
CA PRO A 244 22.53 32.05 -1.36
C PRO A 244 21.80 33.28 -0.79
N GLY A 245 21.45 33.23 0.49
CA GLY A 245 20.60 34.23 1.16
C GLY A 245 19.42 33.62 1.91
N PHE A 246 18.46 34.44 2.35
CA PHE A 246 17.29 34.00 3.12
C PHE A 246 16.17 33.43 2.24
N SER A 247 16.10 33.84 0.96
CA SER A 247 15.14 33.35 -0.03
C SER A 247 15.69 33.43 -1.46
N GLY A 248 15.22 32.55 -2.34
CA GLY A 248 15.50 32.58 -3.77
C GLY A 248 14.22 32.70 -4.59
N ASP A 249 14.35 33.25 -5.80
CA ASP A 249 13.26 33.34 -6.76
C ASP A 249 12.92 31.97 -7.38
N SER A 250 11.67 31.79 -7.81
CA SER A 250 11.26 30.67 -8.65
C SER A 250 11.78 30.91 -10.07
N LEU A 251 12.74 30.10 -10.51
CA LEU A 251 13.39 30.23 -11.81
C LEU A 251 12.98 29.04 -12.70
N VAL A 252 12.51 29.36 -13.90
CA VAL A 252 12.00 28.38 -14.86
C VAL A 252 12.75 28.53 -16.16
N ASN A 253 13.17 27.41 -16.74
CA ASN A 253 13.58 27.37 -18.12
C ASN A 253 12.32 27.35 -19.02
N PRO A 254 12.15 28.32 -19.94
CA PRO A 254 10.99 28.38 -20.80
C PRO A 254 10.76 27.10 -21.62
N TRP A 255 11.84 26.46 -22.09
CA TRP A 255 11.76 25.21 -22.83
C TRP A 255 11.25 24.05 -21.97
N ASP A 256 11.56 24.00 -20.68
CA ASP A 256 11.01 22.97 -19.78
C ASP A 256 9.49 23.11 -19.68
N PHE A 257 8.98 24.33 -19.52
CA PHE A 257 7.55 24.59 -19.41
C PHE A 257 6.79 24.34 -20.73
N ILE A 258 7.39 24.70 -21.86
CA ILE A 258 6.80 24.42 -23.17
C ILE A 258 6.71 22.91 -23.39
N LEU A 259 7.83 22.20 -23.25
CA LEU A 259 7.88 20.76 -23.54
C LEU A 259 7.07 19.93 -22.55
N LEU A 260 7.00 20.31 -21.28
CA LEU A 260 6.15 19.60 -20.32
C LEU A 260 4.67 19.71 -20.69
N LEU A 261 4.20 20.89 -21.13
CA LEU A 261 2.80 21.07 -21.51
C LEU A 261 2.47 20.29 -22.77
N GLU A 262 3.36 20.32 -23.75
CA GLU A 262 3.28 19.50 -24.97
C GLU A 262 3.21 18.00 -24.65
N GLY A 263 3.87 17.56 -23.58
CA GLY A 263 3.80 16.19 -23.09
C GLY A 263 2.52 15.80 -22.37
N THR A 264 1.80 16.76 -21.76
CA THR A 264 0.52 16.43 -21.08
C THR A 264 -0.53 15.93 -22.07
N LEU A 265 -0.48 16.41 -23.32
CA LEU A 265 -1.39 16.02 -24.39
C LEU A 265 -1.35 14.52 -24.69
N LEU A 266 -0.17 13.88 -24.59
CA LEU A 266 -0.03 12.44 -24.83
C LEU A 266 -0.70 11.57 -23.75
N LEU A 267 -0.80 12.08 -22.53
CA LEU A 267 -1.48 11.39 -21.42
C LEU A 267 -2.99 11.65 -21.41
N ALA A 268 -3.41 12.81 -21.87
CA ALA A 268 -4.74 13.31 -21.58
C ALA A 268 -5.75 13.02 -22.71
N SER A 269 -5.29 12.78 -23.95
CA SER A 269 -6.10 12.24 -25.06
C SER A 269 -6.68 10.83 -24.80
N ALA A 270 -6.24 10.19 -23.72
CA ALA A 270 -6.64 8.86 -23.26
C ALA A 270 -7.79 8.87 -22.24
N THR A 271 -8.23 10.05 -21.80
CA THR A 271 -9.24 10.17 -20.74
C THR A 271 -10.60 9.77 -21.30
N THR A 272 -11.14 8.64 -20.82
CA THR A 272 -12.43 8.10 -21.29
C THR A 272 -13.41 7.93 -20.14
N ARG A 273 -14.70 8.07 -20.44
CA ARG A 273 -15.79 7.62 -19.56
C ARG A 273 -15.87 6.11 -19.67
N LYS A 274 -15.48 5.39 -18.61
CA LYS A 274 -15.77 3.95 -18.51
C LYS A 274 -17.06 3.78 -17.70
N LEU A 275 -18.03 3.07 -18.27
CA LEU A 275 -19.28 2.68 -17.62
C LEU A 275 -19.10 1.57 -16.56
N ASP A 276 -17.86 1.15 -16.29
CA ASP A 276 -17.56 -0.05 -15.52
C ASP A 276 -17.16 0.23 -14.06
N GLN A 277 -17.78 -0.55 -13.15
CA GLN A 277 -17.57 -0.83 -11.71
C GLN A 277 -17.04 0.21 -10.69
N VAL A 278 -16.51 1.37 -11.07
CA VAL A 278 -16.01 2.40 -10.13
C VAL A 278 -17.15 3.26 -9.55
N GLY A 279 -18.36 3.07 -10.10
CA GLY A 279 -19.59 3.79 -9.76
C GLY A 279 -20.06 4.66 -10.93
N PRO A 280 -21.37 5.00 -11.00
CA PRO A 280 -21.89 5.88 -12.05
C PRO A 280 -21.17 7.25 -12.02
N GLY A 281 -20.61 7.68 -13.15
CA GLY A 281 -20.04 9.04 -13.31
C GLY A 281 -18.58 9.23 -12.88
N ALA A 282 -17.84 8.17 -12.55
CA ALA A 282 -16.43 8.31 -12.16
C ALA A 282 -15.52 8.57 -13.38
N LEU A 283 -14.88 9.74 -13.41
CA LEU A 283 -13.85 10.09 -14.38
C LEU A 283 -12.62 9.20 -14.19
N THR A 284 -12.21 8.49 -15.23
CA THR A 284 -11.01 7.63 -15.19
C THR A 284 -9.88 8.30 -15.97
N TYR A 285 -8.83 8.68 -15.25
CA TYR A 285 -7.59 9.18 -15.85
C TYR A 285 -6.54 8.06 -15.88
N PRO A 286 -5.68 7.97 -16.92
CA PRO A 286 -4.72 6.87 -17.04
C PRO A 286 -3.86 6.72 -15.79
N PHE A 287 -3.85 5.51 -15.23
CA PHE A 287 -3.06 5.15 -14.05
C PHE A 287 -3.27 6.09 -12.85
N SER A 288 -4.48 6.64 -12.69
CA SER A 288 -4.85 7.46 -11.55
C SER A 288 -5.75 6.71 -10.58
N VAL A 289 -5.46 6.83 -9.29
CA VAL A 289 -6.19 6.18 -8.20
C VAL A 289 -6.34 7.15 -7.03
N ARG A 290 -7.30 6.90 -6.14
CA ARG A 290 -7.46 7.71 -4.93
C ARG A 290 -6.21 7.60 -4.05
N ALA A 291 -5.79 8.73 -3.52
CA ALA A 291 -4.62 8.84 -2.67
C ALA A 291 -4.75 7.99 -1.40
N VAL A 292 -3.61 7.45 -0.95
CA VAL A 292 -3.47 6.76 0.33
C VAL A 292 -2.16 7.23 0.98
N GLY A 293 -2.25 7.74 2.20
CA GLY A 293 -1.13 8.24 3.00
C GLY A 293 -0.26 7.13 3.58
N ALA A 294 0.17 6.16 2.77
CA ALA A 294 1.03 5.03 3.14
C ALA A 294 1.97 4.66 1.98
N GLY A 295 3.05 3.92 2.27
CA GLY A 295 3.98 3.37 1.27
C GLY A 295 5.16 4.27 0.86
N TYR A 296 5.39 5.37 1.58
CA TYR A 296 6.53 6.30 1.43
C TYR A 296 6.95 6.87 2.79
N ALA A 297 8.18 7.39 2.90
CA ALA A 297 8.82 7.69 4.19
C ALA A 297 8.14 8.82 4.99
N SER A 298 7.61 9.85 4.32
CA SER A 298 7.00 11.03 4.96
C SER A 298 5.48 10.95 5.10
N SER A 299 4.89 9.75 5.00
CA SER A 299 3.44 9.60 4.85
C SER A 299 2.62 9.99 6.08
N ALA A 300 1.68 10.94 5.94
CA ALA A 300 0.77 11.40 6.98
C ALA A 300 -0.71 11.21 6.57
N SER A 301 -1.61 11.17 7.55
CA SER A 301 -3.05 11.03 7.26
C SER A 301 -3.67 12.32 6.72
N ALA A 302 -3.08 13.48 7.10
CA ALA A 302 -3.48 14.78 6.57
C ALA A 302 -3.19 14.92 5.06
N ASP A 303 -2.38 14.02 4.49
CA ASP A 303 -2.06 14.01 3.07
C ASP A 303 -3.22 13.53 2.20
N GLU A 304 -4.27 12.90 2.77
CA GLU A 304 -5.40 12.37 1.98
C GLU A 304 -6.48 13.44 1.73
N ASP A 305 -6.94 14.14 2.79
CA ASP A 305 -8.17 14.94 2.79
C ASP A 305 -8.21 16.08 1.75
N LYS A 306 -7.03 16.63 1.41
CA LYS A 306 -6.90 17.75 0.47
C LYS A 306 -5.99 17.42 -0.69
N SER A 307 -5.64 16.15 -0.89
CA SER A 307 -4.89 15.72 -2.07
C SER A 307 -5.78 15.53 -3.28
N ARG A 308 -5.19 15.66 -4.46
CA ARG A 308 -5.81 15.12 -5.67
C ARG A 308 -5.51 13.62 -5.76
N ASN A 309 -6.20 12.92 -6.67
CA ASN A 309 -5.87 11.54 -6.98
C ASN A 309 -4.37 11.39 -7.28
N GLU A 310 -3.80 10.28 -6.82
CA GLU A 310 -2.43 9.90 -7.15
C GLU A 310 -2.31 9.56 -8.63
N LEU A 311 -1.10 9.71 -9.17
CA LEU A 311 -0.75 9.36 -10.53
C LEU A 311 0.43 8.39 -10.52
N TRP A 312 0.33 7.33 -11.33
CA TRP A 312 1.36 6.31 -11.45
C TRP A 312 1.87 6.29 -12.89
N LEU A 313 3.07 6.84 -13.13
CA LEU A 313 3.59 6.98 -14.49
C LEU A 313 4.50 5.81 -14.86
N PRO A 314 4.23 5.11 -15.98
CA PRO A 314 4.99 3.93 -16.37
C PRO A 314 6.39 4.28 -16.84
N LEU A 315 7.33 3.40 -16.55
CA LEU A 315 8.69 3.40 -17.05
C LEU A 315 8.89 2.10 -17.85
N TRP A 316 9.42 2.22 -19.05
CA TRP A 316 9.65 1.12 -19.99
C TRP A 316 11.04 1.21 -20.60
N LYS A 317 11.67 0.05 -20.85
CA LYS A 317 13.02 -0.07 -21.41
C LYS A 317 13.02 -0.35 -22.92
N ARG A 318 11.92 -0.86 -23.47
CA ARG A 318 11.79 -1.15 -24.91
C ARG A 318 11.52 0.15 -25.69
N PRO A 319 12.27 0.50 -26.75
CA PRO A 319 11.94 1.64 -27.60
C PRO A 319 10.48 1.55 -28.09
N THR A 320 9.67 2.54 -27.74
CA THR A 320 8.22 2.56 -27.95
C THR A 320 7.80 3.84 -28.67
N GLY A 321 6.93 3.73 -29.67
CA GLY A 321 6.49 4.85 -30.49
C GLY A 321 5.29 5.61 -29.92
N ARG A 322 5.01 6.79 -30.48
CA ARG A 322 3.89 7.64 -30.04
C ARG A 322 2.55 6.91 -30.06
N GLU A 323 2.22 6.19 -31.13
CA GLU A 323 0.96 5.43 -31.26
C GLU A 323 0.82 4.33 -30.20
N GLU A 324 1.92 3.63 -29.91
CA GLU A 324 1.94 2.58 -28.88
C GLU A 324 1.72 3.19 -27.48
N LEU A 325 2.36 4.33 -27.20
CA LEU A 325 2.16 5.05 -25.94
C LEU A 325 0.75 5.62 -25.81
N ALA A 326 0.20 6.19 -26.89
CA ALA A 326 -1.17 6.69 -26.91
C ALA A 326 -2.18 5.58 -26.59
N ARG A 327 -1.98 4.36 -27.11
CA ARG A 327 -2.78 3.19 -26.75
C ARG A 327 -2.56 2.75 -25.30
N LEU A 328 -1.31 2.71 -24.83
CA LEU A 328 -1.00 2.35 -23.44
C LEU A 328 -1.69 3.27 -22.44
N PHE A 329 -1.57 4.59 -22.64
CA PHE A 329 -2.26 5.58 -21.81
C PHE A 329 -3.77 5.51 -22.02
N GLY A 330 -4.24 5.33 -23.26
CA GLY A 330 -5.66 5.15 -23.63
C GLY A 330 -6.35 4.04 -22.85
N GLU A 331 -5.65 2.91 -22.71
CA GLU A 331 -6.14 1.80 -21.90
C GLU A 331 -6.06 2.12 -20.41
N GLY A 332 -4.93 2.66 -19.95
CA GLY A 332 -4.69 3.11 -18.57
C GLY A 332 -4.99 2.05 -17.52
N ARG A 333 -4.88 0.76 -17.88
CA ARG A 333 -5.40 -0.37 -17.09
C ARG A 333 -4.48 -0.67 -15.92
N ALA A 334 -5.07 -0.67 -14.73
CA ALA A 334 -4.52 -1.30 -13.54
C ALA A 334 -5.65 -2.11 -12.89
N GLU A 335 -5.56 -3.44 -12.98
CA GLU A 335 -6.64 -4.33 -12.58
C GLU A 335 -6.16 -5.38 -11.56
N ILE A 336 -7.03 -5.76 -10.63
CA ILE A 336 -6.84 -6.91 -9.76
C ILE A 336 -7.90 -7.95 -10.12
N GLY A 337 -7.47 -9.02 -10.80
CA GLY A 337 -8.38 -10.00 -11.37
C GLY A 337 -9.24 -9.37 -12.46
N ARG A 338 -10.48 -9.02 -12.14
CA ARG A 338 -11.43 -8.36 -13.07
C ARG A 338 -11.89 -6.97 -12.60
N LYS A 339 -11.32 -6.45 -11.51
CA LYS A 339 -11.70 -5.17 -10.90
C LYS A 339 -10.63 -4.13 -11.17
N ALA A 340 -11.03 -2.92 -11.57
CA ALA A 340 -10.12 -1.80 -11.66
C ALA A 340 -9.56 -1.41 -10.26
N ALA A 341 -8.31 -0.99 -10.21
CA ALA A 341 -7.71 -0.43 -9.01
C ALA A 341 -8.36 0.93 -8.70
N VAL A 342 -8.82 1.10 -7.46
CA VAL A 342 -9.49 2.35 -7.02
C VAL A 342 -8.58 3.15 -6.10
N HIS A 343 -7.78 2.47 -5.28
CA HIS A 343 -6.86 3.08 -4.32
C HIS A 343 -5.41 2.72 -4.63
N ALA A 344 -4.45 3.49 -4.11
CA ALA A 344 -3.02 3.21 -4.27
C ALA A 344 -2.62 1.78 -3.81
N VAL A 345 -3.25 1.26 -2.75
CA VAL A 345 -3.05 -0.14 -2.30
C VAL A 345 -3.51 -1.15 -3.36
N ASP A 346 -4.59 -0.84 -4.08
CA ASP A 346 -5.06 -1.69 -5.17
C ASP A 346 -4.11 -1.62 -6.37
N PHE A 347 -3.55 -0.44 -6.65
CA PHE A 347 -2.56 -0.27 -7.71
C PHE A 347 -1.32 -1.11 -7.46
N VAL A 348 -0.80 -1.11 -6.23
CA VAL A 348 0.35 -1.94 -5.84
C VAL A 348 0.03 -3.44 -5.93
N ARG A 349 -1.20 -3.84 -5.58
CA ARG A 349 -1.66 -5.21 -5.81
C ARG A 349 -1.68 -5.55 -7.30
N ALA A 350 -2.20 -4.67 -8.14
CA ALA A 350 -2.22 -4.84 -9.59
C ALA A 350 -0.80 -4.98 -10.18
N ILE A 351 0.17 -4.19 -9.70
CA ILE A 351 1.59 -4.36 -10.05
C ILE A 351 2.06 -5.78 -9.72
N GLY A 352 1.89 -6.21 -8.47
CA GLY A 352 2.40 -7.50 -8.01
C GLY A 352 1.64 -8.73 -8.54
N THR A 353 0.42 -8.55 -9.06
CA THR A 353 -0.35 -9.60 -9.76
C THR A 353 -0.27 -9.48 -11.28
N LEU A 354 0.59 -8.61 -11.82
CA LEU A 354 0.76 -8.36 -13.25
C LEU A 354 -0.51 -7.86 -13.97
N GLY A 355 -1.44 -7.24 -13.25
CA GLY A 355 -2.62 -6.59 -13.82
C GLY A 355 -2.36 -5.24 -14.48
N VAL A 356 -1.08 -4.90 -14.66
CA VAL A 356 -0.55 -3.72 -15.38
C VAL A 356 0.45 -4.15 -16.47
N ASP A 357 0.67 -5.46 -16.66
CA ASP A 357 1.75 -5.96 -17.52
C ASP A 357 1.42 -5.75 -19.00
N ARG A 358 2.06 -4.74 -19.58
CA ARG A 358 1.99 -4.32 -20.99
C ARG A 358 3.36 -3.90 -21.52
N GLY A 359 4.42 -4.58 -21.07
CA GLY A 359 5.80 -4.18 -21.35
C GLY A 359 6.25 -2.96 -20.55
N ILE A 360 5.62 -2.73 -19.39
CA ILE A 360 6.00 -1.71 -18.41
C ILE A 360 6.95 -2.36 -17.41
N ASP A 361 8.11 -1.75 -17.18
CA ASP A 361 9.14 -2.25 -16.26
C ASP A 361 8.95 -1.75 -14.83
N ALA A 362 8.44 -0.52 -14.68
CA ALA A 362 8.21 0.09 -13.36
C ALA A 362 7.17 1.20 -13.45
N PHE A 363 6.75 1.73 -12.31
CA PHE A 363 5.97 2.96 -12.18
C PHE A 363 6.66 3.93 -11.23
N THR A 364 6.61 5.22 -11.53
CA THR A 364 6.86 6.28 -10.55
C THR A 364 5.52 6.75 -9.99
N ARG A 365 5.38 6.69 -8.66
CA ARG A 365 4.17 7.13 -7.95
C ARG A 365 4.28 8.60 -7.61
N TYR A 366 3.24 9.39 -7.88
CA TYR A 366 3.15 10.80 -7.48
C TYR A 366 1.92 11.05 -6.61
N GLY A 367 2.13 11.76 -5.51
CA GLY A 367 1.08 12.34 -4.68
C GLY A 367 0.96 13.84 -4.97
N PHE A 368 -0.28 14.34 -5.05
CA PHE A 368 -0.55 15.76 -5.22
C PHE A 368 -0.89 16.39 -3.86
N HIS A 369 0.09 16.96 -3.19
CA HIS A 369 -0.05 17.51 -1.85
C HIS A 369 -0.29 19.02 -1.89
N GLN A 370 -1.26 19.51 -1.13
CA GLN A 370 -1.57 20.93 -1.04
C GLN A 370 -0.47 21.66 -0.24
N ARG A 371 0.03 22.78 -0.78
CA ARG A 371 1.05 23.63 -0.15
C ARG A 371 0.41 24.80 0.57
N ASN A 372 -0.02 25.81 -0.20
CA ASN A 372 -0.61 27.05 0.30
C ASN A 372 -1.86 27.37 -0.51
N GLY A 373 -3.00 27.56 0.15
CA GLY A 373 -4.26 27.82 -0.55
C GLY A 373 -4.57 26.70 -1.55
N LYS A 374 -4.83 27.04 -2.82
CA LYS A 374 -5.15 26.04 -3.87
C LYS A 374 -3.95 25.59 -4.71
N SER A 375 -2.72 25.80 -4.22
CA SER A 375 -1.49 25.35 -4.89
C SER A 375 -1.02 23.98 -4.37
N TYR A 376 -0.47 23.17 -5.26
CA TYR A 376 -0.15 21.76 -5.07
C TYR A 376 1.28 21.44 -5.53
N PHE A 377 1.86 20.40 -4.96
CA PHE A 377 3.07 19.75 -5.49
C PHE A 377 2.77 18.34 -5.94
N ALA A 378 3.22 17.99 -7.14
CA ALA A 378 3.33 16.60 -7.57
C ALA A 378 4.63 16.02 -7.01
N THR A 379 4.56 15.47 -5.80
CA THR A 379 5.71 14.91 -5.08
C THR A 379 5.90 13.45 -5.50
N PRO A 380 7.11 13.05 -5.96
CA PRO A 380 7.44 11.64 -6.14
C PRO A 380 7.38 10.91 -4.79
N LEU A 381 6.61 9.82 -4.73
CA LEU A 381 6.42 8.97 -3.56
C LEU A 381 7.18 7.64 -3.69
N GLY A 382 8.06 7.53 -4.70
CA GLY A 382 8.93 6.41 -4.95
C GLY A 382 8.56 5.59 -6.19
N ARG A 383 9.52 4.76 -6.58
CA ARG A 383 9.45 3.87 -7.74
C ARG A 383 9.03 2.45 -7.35
N TRP A 384 8.25 1.83 -8.22
CA TRP A 384 7.67 0.50 -8.03
C TRP A 384 7.95 -0.37 -9.24
N GLU A 385 8.75 -1.42 -9.08
CA GLU A 385 9.06 -2.34 -10.17
C GLU A 385 7.87 -3.24 -10.48
N VAL A 386 7.59 -3.46 -11.78
CA VAL A 386 6.57 -4.41 -12.23
C VAL A 386 7.18 -5.81 -12.16
N ARG A 387 6.95 -6.47 -11.03
CA ARG A 387 7.39 -7.84 -10.79
C ARG A 387 6.29 -8.64 -10.12
N ARG A 388 6.15 -9.90 -10.55
CA ARG A 388 5.22 -10.84 -9.94
C ARG A 388 5.59 -11.11 -8.48
N ASN A 389 4.66 -10.83 -7.57
CA ASN A 389 4.75 -11.19 -6.16
C ASN A 389 3.56 -12.08 -5.77
N PRO A 390 3.74 -13.42 -5.73
CA PRO A 390 2.68 -14.39 -5.42
C PRO A 390 2.01 -14.20 -4.05
N LYS A 391 2.65 -13.50 -3.11
CA LYS A 391 2.08 -13.29 -1.77
C LYS A 391 0.92 -12.31 -1.78
N LEU A 392 0.81 -11.45 -2.78
CA LEU A 392 -0.34 -10.56 -2.91
C LEU A 392 -1.63 -11.31 -3.28
N ASP A 393 -1.53 -12.53 -3.80
CA ASP A 393 -2.67 -13.42 -4.03
C ASP A 393 -3.28 -13.93 -2.71
N LEU A 394 -2.55 -13.81 -1.60
CA LEU A 394 -3.11 -14.10 -0.28
C LEU A 394 -4.29 -13.16 0.03
N ILE A 395 -4.27 -11.94 -0.52
CA ILE A 395 -5.35 -10.97 -0.43
C ILE A 395 -6.40 -11.29 -1.50
N ASP A 396 -7.13 -12.39 -1.30
CA ASP A 396 -8.21 -12.87 -2.16
C ASP A 396 -9.59 -12.40 -1.70
N GLU A 397 -10.64 -12.81 -2.41
CA GLU A 397 -12.01 -12.76 -1.90
C GLU A 397 -12.18 -13.91 -0.90
N PRO A 398 -12.60 -13.68 0.36
CA PRO A 398 -13.39 -12.56 0.87
C PRO A 398 -12.60 -11.41 1.56
N LEU A 399 -11.29 -11.53 1.75
CA LEU A 399 -10.49 -10.53 2.47
C LEU A 399 -10.48 -9.18 1.76
N ALA A 400 -10.40 -9.16 0.42
CA ALA A 400 -10.44 -7.93 -0.38
C ALA A 400 -11.70 -7.09 -0.07
N ARG A 401 -12.88 -7.75 0.00
CA ARG A 401 -14.14 -7.09 0.38
C ARG A 401 -14.13 -6.58 1.82
N TRP A 402 -13.47 -7.29 2.72
CA TRP A 402 -13.33 -6.85 4.11
C TRP A 402 -12.43 -5.60 4.21
N LEU A 403 -11.36 -5.50 3.41
CA LEU A 403 -10.53 -4.29 3.34
C LEU A 403 -11.34 -3.06 2.87
N ASP A 404 -12.23 -3.23 1.90
CA ASP A 404 -13.14 -2.16 1.47
C ASP A 404 -14.13 -1.75 2.57
N GLN A 405 -14.58 -2.71 3.39
CA GLN A 405 -15.41 -2.41 4.57
C GLN A 405 -14.62 -1.66 5.63
N LEU A 406 -13.37 -2.07 5.90
CA LEU A 406 -12.47 -1.43 6.86
C LEU A 406 -12.23 0.04 6.47
N ARG A 407 -11.91 0.33 5.20
CA ARG A 407 -11.72 1.70 4.71
C ARG A 407 -12.98 2.55 4.88
N ARG A 408 -14.14 2.01 4.53
CA ARG A 408 -15.43 2.71 4.69
C ARG A 408 -15.75 2.98 6.16
N ALA A 409 -15.50 2.02 7.05
CA ALA A 409 -15.72 2.18 8.48
C ALA A 409 -14.78 3.23 9.09
N ALA A 410 -13.50 3.23 8.67
CA ALA A 410 -12.50 4.19 9.12
C ALA A 410 -12.79 5.64 8.69
N ARG A 411 -13.49 5.83 7.56
CA ARG A 411 -13.87 7.14 7.02
C ARG A 411 -15.32 7.53 7.31
N ALA A 412 -16.04 6.74 8.12
CA ALA A 412 -17.41 7.04 8.47
C ALA A 412 -17.53 8.30 9.32
N GLN A 413 -18.66 8.98 9.24
CA GLN A 413 -18.97 10.09 10.13
C GLN A 413 -18.94 9.60 11.60
N HIS A 414 -18.26 10.33 12.48
CA HIS A 414 -17.99 9.95 13.87
C HIS A 414 -17.14 8.67 14.06
N ALA A 415 -16.34 8.28 13.06
CA ALA A 415 -15.37 7.20 13.22
C ALA A 415 -14.35 7.52 14.32
N ALA A 416 -14.05 6.53 15.17
CA ALA A 416 -13.03 6.67 16.19
C ALA A 416 -11.63 6.78 15.55
N ALA A 417 -10.76 7.61 16.10
CA ALA A 417 -9.39 7.78 15.59
C ALA A 417 -8.58 6.46 15.54
N SER A 418 -8.89 5.51 16.45
CA SER A 418 -8.30 4.17 16.45
C SER A 418 -8.66 3.36 15.20
N TRP A 419 -9.86 3.54 14.63
CA TRP A 419 -10.28 2.86 13.41
C TRP A 419 -9.47 3.32 12.19
N GLY A 420 -9.24 4.64 12.09
CA GLY A 420 -8.36 5.22 11.08
C GLY A 420 -6.91 4.72 11.20
N ARG A 421 -6.37 4.67 12.43
CA ARG A 421 -5.04 4.10 12.67
C ARG A 421 -4.94 2.63 12.28
N ALA A 422 -5.94 1.82 12.61
CA ALA A 422 -5.98 0.40 12.25
C ALA A 422 -6.02 0.20 10.73
N ALA A 423 -6.89 0.93 10.02
CA ALA A 423 -6.95 0.87 8.55
C ALA A 423 -5.60 1.22 7.91
N LYS A 424 -4.97 2.30 8.38
CA LYS A 424 -3.66 2.74 7.88
C LYS A 424 -2.55 1.72 8.15
N ALA A 425 -2.56 1.07 9.32
CA ALA A 425 -1.59 0.03 9.65
C ALA A 425 -1.69 -1.16 8.68
N VAL A 426 -2.92 -1.59 8.36
CA VAL A 426 -3.17 -2.64 7.37
C VAL A 426 -2.70 -2.20 5.98
N GLU A 427 -3.03 -0.99 5.54
CA GLU A 427 -2.62 -0.49 4.23
C GLU A 427 -1.10 -0.40 4.11
N ARG A 428 -0.41 0.11 5.14
CA ARG A 428 1.06 0.10 5.21
C ARG A 428 1.62 -1.31 5.12
N ALA A 429 1.06 -2.28 5.85
CA ALA A 429 1.52 -3.66 5.79
C ALA A 429 1.33 -4.28 4.39
N ILE A 430 0.30 -3.88 3.64
CA ILE A 430 0.13 -4.32 2.24
C ILE A 430 1.21 -3.71 1.33
N PHE A 431 1.53 -2.42 1.50
CA PHE A 431 2.65 -1.79 0.78
C PHE A 431 4.00 -2.46 1.08
N GLU A 432 4.25 -2.81 2.34
CA GLU A 432 5.48 -3.54 2.73
C GLU A 432 5.49 -4.96 2.17
N LEU A 433 4.35 -5.68 2.21
CA LEU A 433 4.22 -7.02 1.61
C LEU A 433 4.52 -7.01 0.11
N ALA A 434 4.13 -5.94 -0.59
CA ALA A 434 4.39 -5.82 -2.01
C ALA A 434 5.89 -5.66 -2.34
N LYS A 435 6.67 -5.04 -1.45
CA LYS A 435 8.12 -4.87 -1.61
C LYS A 435 8.94 -6.06 -1.07
N ALA A 436 8.40 -6.78 -0.09
CA ALA A 436 9.14 -7.81 0.63
C ALA A 436 8.93 -9.23 0.07
N GLU A 437 10.03 -10.02 0.05
CA GLU A 437 10.02 -11.41 -0.42
C GLU A 437 9.98 -12.44 0.72
N GLY A 438 9.97 -12.02 2.00
CA GLY A 438 10.10 -12.90 3.17
C GLY A 438 8.81 -13.25 3.92
N PRO A 439 8.83 -14.25 4.82
CA PRO A 439 7.67 -14.64 5.65
C PRO A 439 7.26 -13.57 6.66
N LEU A 440 8.21 -12.73 7.10
CA LEU A 440 7.96 -11.69 8.11
C LEU A 440 6.94 -10.65 7.65
N ALA A 441 6.92 -10.30 6.36
CA ALA A 441 5.91 -9.37 5.83
C ALA A 441 4.50 -9.97 5.84
N VAL A 442 4.38 -11.29 5.65
CA VAL A 442 3.10 -12.01 5.77
C VAL A 442 2.65 -12.01 7.23
N GLN A 443 3.56 -12.31 8.16
CA GLN A 443 3.30 -12.25 9.60
C GLN A 443 2.84 -10.85 10.04
N ALA A 444 3.53 -9.80 9.57
CA ALA A 444 3.20 -8.41 9.86
C ALA A 444 1.79 -8.05 9.35
N LEU A 445 1.45 -8.43 8.11
CA LEU A 445 0.10 -8.21 7.58
C LEU A 445 -0.96 -8.94 8.42
N MET A 446 -0.75 -10.23 8.74
CA MET A 446 -1.68 -10.98 9.60
C MET A 446 -1.83 -10.34 10.99
N GLY A 447 -0.74 -9.83 11.57
CA GLY A 447 -0.76 -9.09 12.83
C GLY A 447 -1.62 -7.82 12.74
N THR A 448 -1.39 -6.98 11.73
CA THR A 448 -2.21 -5.75 11.55
C THR A 448 -3.69 -6.03 11.29
N LEU A 449 -4.02 -7.15 10.62
CA LEU A 449 -5.40 -7.59 10.46
C LEU A 449 -6.01 -7.99 11.81
N ALA A 450 -5.27 -8.71 12.65
CA ALA A 450 -5.72 -9.12 13.98
C ALA A 450 -5.89 -7.91 14.91
N ASP A 451 -4.99 -6.93 14.85
CA ASP A 451 -5.08 -5.68 15.62
C ASP A 451 -6.27 -4.83 15.18
N ALA A 452 -6.54 -4.77 13.87
CA ALA A 452 -7.74 -4.13 13.34
C ALA A 452 -9.01 -4.82 13.86
N GLU A 453 -9.07 -6.16 13.82
CA GLU A 453 -10.18 -6.91 14.40
C GLU A 453 -10.38 -6.59 15.89
N ALA A 454 -9.30 -6.68 16.68
CA ALA A 454 -9.34 -6.42 18.12
C ALA A 454 -9.81 -4.99 18.42
N THR A 455 -9.36 -4.01 17.63
CA THR A 455 -9.76 -2.60 17.77
C THR A 455 -11.26 -2.42 17.58
N PHE A 456 -11.84 -3.04 16.55
CA PHE A 456 -13.29 -2.95 16.28
C PHE A 456 -14.12 -3.81 17.23
N SER A 457 -13.55 -4.89 17.79
CA SER A 457 -14.23 -5.76 18.76
C SER A 457 -14.56 -5.05 20.08
N ARG A 458 -13.82 -3.99 20.46
CA ARG A 458 -13.92 -3.35 21.79
C ARG A 458 -15.21 -2.58 22.04
N SER A 459 -15.90 -2.11 20.99
CA SER A 459 -17.11 -1.30 21.14
C SER A 459 -18.29 -1.88 20.35
N PRO A 460 -19.55 -1.69 20.81
CA PRO A 460 -20.73 -2.05 20.03
C PRO A 460 -20.74 -1.37 18.65
N ALA A 461 -20.45 -0.06 18.60
CA ALA A 461 -20.40 0.70 17.35
C ALA A 461 -19.36 0.16 16.36
N GLY A 462 -18.19 -0.28 16.84
CA GLY A 462 -17.18 -0.91 15.98
C GLY A 462 -17.70 -2.22 15.37
N ARG A 463 -18.31 -3.07 16.20
CA ARG A 463 -18.89 -4.35 15.77
C ARG A 463 -20.03 -4.20 14.77
N GLU A 464 -20.78 -3.11 14.83
CA GLU A 464 -21.83 -2.80 13.83
C GLU A 464 -21.24 -2.33 12.49
N LYS A 465 -20.13 -1.58 12.51
CA LYS A 465 -19.53 -0.99 11.30
C LYS A 465 -18.64 -1.95 10.53
N LEU A 466 -18.00 -2.91 11.20
CA LEU A 466 -17.06 -3.84 10.58
C LEU A 466 -17.29 -5.25 11.10
N ARG A 467 -17.40 -6.22 10.19
CA ARG A 467 -17.44 -7.65 10.55
C ARG A 467 -16.05 -8.13 11.00
N PRO A 468 -15.94 -9.25 11.74
CA PRO A 468 -14.63 -9.86 11.99
C PRO A 468 -13.89 -10.13 10.68
N VAL A 469 -12.57 -10.16 10.75
CA VAL A 469 -11.71 -10.57 9.63
C VAL A 469 -12.16 -11.97 9.17
N PRO A 470 -12.38 -12.19 7.87
CA PRO A 470 -12.78 -13.52 7.40
C PRO A 470 -11.72 -14.58 7.74
N PRO A 471 -12.11 -15.86 7.87
CA PRO A 471 -11.15 -16.95 8.08
C PRO A 471 -10.04 -16.91 7.04
N LEU A 472 -8.78 -16.82 7.48
CA LEU A 472 -7.65 -16.88 6.57
C LEU A 472 -7.38 -18.34 6.15
N PRO A 473 -7.19 -18.65 4.85
CA PRO A 473 -6.86 -19.99 4.42
C PRO A 473 -5.48 -20.48 4.92
N GLN A 474 -5.29 -21.79 5.02
CA GLN A 474 -4.04 -22.42 5.51
C GLN A 474 -2.76 -21.91 4.82
N ARG A 475 -2.84 -21.54 3.53
CA ARG A 475 -1.69 -21.04 2.76
C ARG A 475 -1.05 -19.78 3.36
N TRP A 476 -1.78 -18.99 4.16
CA TRP A 476 -1.21 -17.86 4.90
C TRP A 476 -0.14 -18.33 5.89
N LEU A 477 -0.41 -19.38 6.65
CA LEU A 477 0.55 -19.96 7.60
C LEU A 477 1.77 -20.56 6.88
N ALA A 478 1.54 -21.18 5.73
CA ALA A 478 2.64 -21.71 4.91
C ALA A 478 3.58 -20.60 4.42
N GLN A 479 3.03 -19.45 4.01
CA GLN A 479 3.81 -18.29 3.57
C GLN A 479 4.40 -17.46 4.72
N ALA A 480 3.87 -17.61 5.93
CA ALA A 480 4.33 -16.95 7.15
C ALA A 480 5.40 -17.75 7.92
N ARG A 481 5.88 -18.88 7.39
CA ARG A 481 6.83 -19.76 8.06
C ARG A 481 8.26 -19.20 8.01
N ASP A 482 8.82 -18.88 9.17
CA ASP A 482 10.21 -18.39 9.32
C ASP A 482 11.14 -19.38 10.05
N GLY A 483 10.60 -20.51 10.53
CA GLY A 483 11.36 -21.55 11.24
C GLY A 483 11.62 -21.27 12.72
N SER A 484 11.24 -20.11 13.24
CA SER A 484 11.45 -19.70 14.63
C SER A 484 10.65 -20.54 15.63
N PHE A 485 11.07 -20.55 16.90
CA PHE A 485 10.31 -21.20 17.97
C PHE A 485 9.01 -20.45 18.26
N GLU A 486 9.02 -19.12 18.15
CA GLU A 486 7.85 -18.25 18.28
C GLU A 486 6.76 -18.65 17.27
N HIS A 487 7.14 -18.84 16.00
CA HIS A 487 6.23 -19.33 14.96
C HIS A 487 5.64 -20.70 15.30
N GLN A 488 6.46 -21.64 15.77
CA GLN A 488 6.00 -22.99 16.09
C GLN A 488 5.03 -23.02 17.29
N LEU A 489 5.32 -22.23 18.32
CA LEU A 489 4.45 -22.09 19.49
C LEU A 489 3.13 -21.40 19.12
N ALA A 490 3.17 -20.33 18.33
CA ALA A 490 1.98 -19.66 17.84
C ALA A 490 1.10 -20.57 16.98
N MET A 491 1.70 -21.41 16.12
CA MET A 491 0.97 -22.42 15.34
C MET A 491 0.26 -23.43 16.25
N SER A 492 0.91 -23.86 17.34
CA SER A 492 0.30 -24.79 18.28
C SER A 492 -0.93 -24.16 18.96
N LEU A 493 -0.83 -22.92 19.41
CA LEU A 493 -1.97 -22.19 20.00
C LEU A 493 -3.06 -21.90 18.97
N ALA A 494 -2.72 -21.57 17.72
CA ALA A 494 -3.69 -21.36 16.65
C ALA A 494 -4.50 -22.62 16.30
N SER A 495 -3.97 -23.81 16.60
CA SER A 495 -4.69 -25.08 16.45
C SER A 495 -5.76 -25.31 17.53
N THR A 496 -5.87 -24.41 18.51
CA THR A 496 -6.95 -24.38 19.51
C THR A 496 -7.94 -23.25 19.18
N PRO A 497 -9.10 -23.16 19.85
CA PRO A 497 -10.06 -22.06 19.69
C PRO A 497 -9.56 -20.69 20.22
N ILE A 498 -8.25 -20.39 20.12
CA ILE A 498 -7.60 -19.25 20.76
C ILE A 498 -8.17 -17.89 20.36
N ARG A 499 -8.72 -17.78 19.13
CA ARG A 499 -9.39 -16.56 18.67
C ARG A 499 -10.53 -16.13 19.60
N GLU A 500 -11.30 -17.08 20.14
CA GLU A 500 -12.42 -16.78 21.04
C GLU A 500 -11.95 -16.19 22.37
N ARG A 501 -10.69 -16.47 22.73
CA ARG A 501 -10.04 -15.96 23.95
C ARG A 501 -9.54 -14.52 23.78
N LEU A 502 -9.24 -14.11 22.55
CA LEU A 502 -8.65 -12.82 22.20
C LEU A 502 -9.68 -11.74 21.88
N THR A 503 -10.77 -12.10 21.19
CA THR A 503 -11.82 -11.16 20.77
C THR A 503 -13.22 -11.76 20.92
N LEU A 504 -14.26 -10.95 20.71
CA LEU A 504 -15.66 -11.40 20.71
C LEU A 504 -16.05 -12.14 19.41
N ALA A 505 -15.08 -12.45 18.53
CA ALA A 505 -15.32 -13.20 17.30
C ALA A 505 -15.51 -14.70 17.60
N ARG A 506 -16.53 -15.33 17.01
CA ARG A 506 -16.79 -16.78 17.15
C ARG A 506 -16.86 -17.48 15.79
N TRP A 507 -16.34 -18.70 15.76
CA TRP A 507 -16.41 -19.56 14.59
C TRP A 507 -17.83 -20.11 14.42
N GLY A 508 -18.51 -19.72 13.35
CA GLY A 508 -19.76 -20.33 12.90
C GLY A 508 -19.51 -21.41 11.84
N LYS A 509 -20.58 -22.07 11.38
CA LYS A 509 -20.50 -23.15 10.36
C LYS A 509 -19.90 -22.70 9.02
N ARG A 510 -20.05 -21.42 8.63
CA ARG A 510 -19.62 -20.87 7.33
C ARG A 510 -18.99 -19.48 7.40
N GLN A 511 -19.00 -18.84 8.57
CA GLN A 511 -18.53 -17.46 8.74
C GLN A 511 -18.11 -17.20 10.18
N VAL A 512 -17.36 -16.12 10.40
CA VAL A 512 -17.04 -15.60 11.73
C VAL A 512 -17.96 -14.42 12.01
N SER A 513 -18.53 -14.37 13.22
CA SER A 513 -19.44 -13.30 13.63
C SER A 513 -19.09 -12.79 15.02
N TRP A 514 -19.43 -11.54 15.29
CA TRP A 514 -19.40 -10.99 16.64
C TRP A 514 -20.46 -11.63 17.51
N MET A 515 -20.12 -11.88 18.77
CA MET A 515 -21.12 -12.17 19.79
C MET A 515 -21.89 -10.91 20.17
N ALA A 516 -23.21 -11.06 20.29
CA ALA A 516 -24.11 -9.98 20.72
C ALA A 516 -23.91 -9.63 22.20
N HIS A 517 -23.62 -10.63 23.04
CA HIS A 517 -23.40 -10.49 24.48
C HIS A 517 -22.10 -11.21 24.89
N GLU A 518 -21.50 -10.80 26.01
CA GLU A 518 -20.32 -11.47 26.55
C GLU A 518 -20.67 -12.88 27.04
N ASP A 519 -19.93 -13.88 26.56
CA ASP A 519 -20.02 -15.28 26.98
C ASP A 519 -18.90 -15.66 27.97
N TYR A 520 -18.17 -14.65 28.46
CA TYR A 520 -17.01 -14.74 29.35
C TYR A 520 -15.85 -15.61 28.82
N ARG A 521 -15.83 -15.94 27.51
CA ARG A 521 -14.74 -16.71 26.90
C ARG A 521 -13.54 -15.86 26.51
N THR A 522 -13.79 -14.58 26.25
CA THR A 522 -12.76 -13.59 25.89
C THR A 522 -12.07 -13.11 27.15
N VAL A 523 -10.91 -13.70 27.44
CA VAL A 523 -10.17 -13.50 28.71
C VAL A 523 -8.78 -12.92 28.50
N TRP A 524 -8.29 -12.92 27.26
CA TRP A 524 -6.95 -12.44 26.92
C TRP A 524 -7.02 -11.00 26.43
N GLY A 525 -6.87 -10.06 27.36
CA GLY A 525 -6.81 -8.62 27.09
C GLY A 525 -5.40 -8.13 26.70
N GLU A 526 -5.01 -6.98 27.25
CA GLU A 526 -3.70 -6.34 27.02
C GLU A 526 -2.62 -6.80 28.02
N ALA A 527 -2.91 -7.84 28.82
CA ALA A 527 -1.95 -8.40 29.77
C ALA A 527 -0.78 -9.09 29.04
N PRO A 528 0.42 -9.17 29.67
CA PRO A 528 1.55 -9.91 29.13
C PRO A 528 1.20 -11.35 28.78
N LEU A 529 1.84 -11.90 27.74
CA LEU A 529 1.52 -13.22 27.18
C LEU A 529 1.38 -14.33 28.23
N ALA A 530 2.31 -14.43 29.17
CA ALA A 530 2.27 -15.47 30.20
C ALA A 530 1.01 -15.38 31.07
N ARG A 531 0.56 -14.16 31.38
CA ARG A 531 -0.67 -13.94 32.12
C ARG A 531 -1.91 -14.26 31.27
N GLY A 532 -1.93 -13.79 30.03
CA GLY A 532 -3.01 -14.08 29.09
C GLY A 532 -3.24 -15.58 28.89
N LEU A 533 -2.17 -16.34 28.67
CA LEU A 533 -2.24 -17.81 28.57
C LEU A 533 -2.73 -18.45 29.87
N ALA A 534 -2.25 -18.01 31.04
CA ALA A 534 -2.74 -18.52 32.31
C ALA A 534 -4.23 -18.20 32.56
N ASP A 535 -4.74 -17.08 32.05
CA ASP A 535 -6.16 -16.73 32.06
C ASP A 535 -6.97 -17.62 31.10
N VAL A 536 -6.41 -17.98 29.95
CA VAL A 536 -6.99 -18.99 29.05
C VAL A 536 -7.13 -20.33 29.74
N VAL A 537 -6.07 -20.84 30.36
CA VAL A 537 -6.13 -22.12 31.10
C VAL A 537 -7.19 -22.02 32.19
N ALA A 538 -7.18 -20.96 33.02
CA ALA A 538 -8.16 -20.78 34.09
C ALA A 538 -9.60 -20.78 33.58
N ARG A 539 -9.85 -20.23 32.39
CA ARG A 539 -11.17 -20.25 31.79
C ARG A 539 -11.57 -21.65 31.31
N GLU A 540 -10.63 -22.40 30.75
CA GLU A 540 -10.85 -23.81 30.38
C GLU A 540 -11.14 -24.70 31.60
N ASP A 541 -10.57 -24.40 32.78
CA ASP A 541 -10.94 -25.04 34.06
C ASP A 541 -12.43 -24.91 34.33
N ILE A 542 -12.91 -23.66 34.28
CA ILE A 542 -14.28 -23.29 34.61
C ILE A 542 -15.24 -23.95 33.63
N GLU A 543 -14.95 -23.85 32.33
CA GLU A 543 -15.77 -24.47 31.29
C GLU A 543 -15.82 -26.00 31.43
N SER A 544 -14.69 -26.63 31.75
CA SER A 544 -14.63 -28.09 31.98
C SER A 544 -15.42 -28.54 33.21
N ALA A 545 -15.55 -27.68 34.23
CA ALA A 545 -16.31 -27.97 35.44
C ALA A 545 -17.83 -27.76 35.27
N GLN A 546 -18.23 -26.91 34.32
CA GLN A 546 -19.64 -26.62 34.01
C GLN A 546 -20.30 -27.69 33.12
N VAL A 547 -19.52 -28.57 32.48
CA VAL A 547 -20.05 -29.70 31.70
C VAL A 547 -20.43 -30.84 32.66
N THR A 548 -21.69 -30.91 33.06
CA THR A 548 -22.24 -31.90 34.00
C THR A 548 -22.86 -33.14 33.35
N ASP A 549 -23.15 -33.12 32.04
CA ASP A 549 -23.76 -34.25 31.33
C ASP A 549 -22.87 -34.78 30.22
N GLY A 550 -22.73 -36.11 30.14
CA GLY A 550 -21.93 -36.82 29.14
C GLY A 550 -22.45 -36.73 27.69
N SER A 551 -23.35 -35.79 27.38
CA SER A 551 -24.11 -35.71 26.12
C SER A 551 -23.90 -34.45 25.28
N ASP A 552 -22.88 -33.62 25.53
CA ASP A 552 -22.44 -32.63 24.53
C ASP A 552 -21.00 -32.89 24.09
N GLY A 553 -20.87 -33.60 22.96
CA GLY A 553 -19.63 -34.05 22.33
C GLY A 553 -18.74 -32.94 21.78
N ARG A 554 -18.74 -31.73 22.35
CA ARG A 554 -17.72 -30.71 22.08
C ARG A 554 -16.54 -30.91 23.02
N ARG A 555 -15.89 -32.07 22.88
CA ARG A 555 -14.54 -32.33 23.39
C ARG A 555 -13.59 -31.31 22.76
N PRO A 556 -12.95 -30.40 23.52
CA PRO A 556 -11.80 -29.70 22.95
C PRO A 556 -10.66 -30.72 22.83
N THR A 557 -9.82 -30.58 21.79
CA THR A 557 -8.45 -31.14 21.66
C THR A 557 -8.14 -32.42 20.86
N LEU A 558 -9.08 -33.15 20.25
CA LEU A 558 -8.68 -34.26 19.34
C LEU A 558 -8.07 -33.78 18.00
N ALA A 559 -8.25 -32.51 17.63
CA ALA A 559 -7.68 -31.90 16.43
C ALA A 559 -6.59 -30.85 16.71
N SER A 560 -6.34 -30.52 17.99
CA SER A 560 -5.30 -29.55 18.36
C SER A 560 -3.93 -30.19 18.27
N ARG A 561 -2.95 -29.42 17.80
CA ARG A 561 -1.61 -29.90 17.50
C ARG A 561 -0.62 -29.37 18.55
N PRO A 562 0.15 -30.26 19.19
CA PRO A 562 1.11 -29.88 20.23
C PRO A 562 2.26 -29.05 19.65
N PRO A 563 2.96 -28.25 20.47
CA PRO A 563 4.20 -27.61 20.05
C PRO A 563 5.31 -28.65 19.92
N LEU A 564 6.38 -28.31 19.18
CA LEU A 564 7.60 -29.11 19.26
C LEU A 564 8.18 -29.04 20.66
N ALA A 565 8.65 -30.18 21.18
CA ALA A 565 9.26 -30.25 22.50
C ALA A 565 10.46 -29.29 22.64
N SER A 566 11.22 -29.05 21.57
CA SER A 566 12.30 -28.05 21.54
C SER A 566 11.81 -26.62 21.70
N ALA A 567 10.73 -26.25 21.02
CA ALA A 567 10.17 -24.91 21.11
C ALA A 567 9.54 -24.68 22.50
N LEU A 568 8.85 -25.70 23.03
CA LEU A 568 8.29 -25.65 24.38
C LEU A 568 9.38 -25.55 25.46
N ARG A 569 10.48 -26.29 25.29
CA ARG A 569 11.64 -26.17 26.18
C ARG A 569 12.23 -24.76 26.15
N ALA A 570 12.44 -24.21 24.95
CA ALA A 570 12.94 -22.84 24.79
C ALA A 570 12.03 -21.80 25.49
N PHE A 571 10.71 -21.97 25.39
CA PHE A 571 9.73 -21.13 26.09
C PHE A 571 9.88 -21.22 27.61
N LEU A 572 9.98 -22.43 28.17
CA LEU A 572 10.15 -22.65 29.61
C LEU A 572 11.48 -22.07 30.13
N GLU A 573 12.56 -22.21 29.35
CA GLU A 573 13.88 -21.67 29.65
C GLU A 573 13.94 -20.13 29.48
N GLY A 574 12.98 -19.52 28.77
CA GLY A 574 12.90 -18.07 28.59
C GLY A 574 13.78 -17.53 27.48
N THR A 575 14.06 -18.35 26.48
CA THR A 575 14.89 -17.98 25.32
C THR A 575 14.04 -17.56 24.12
N VAL A 576 12.71 -17.50 24.29
CA VAL A 576 11.72 -17.11 23.29
C VAL A 576 11.35 -15.64 23.48
N ASP A 577 11.24 -14.90 22.37
CA ASP A 577 10.73 -13.54 22.34
C ASP A 577 9.21 -13.56 22.58
N LEU A 578 8.79 -13.13 23.78
CA LEU A 578 7.40 -13.16 24.20
C LEU A 578 6.53 -12.12 23.49
N GLU A 579 7.09 -10.97 23.12
CA GLU A 579 6.35 -9.93 22.37
C GLU A 579 6.06 -10.41 20.96
N ARG A 580 7.06 -10.99 20.31
CA ARG A 580 6.89 -11.61 19.00
C ARG A 580 5.92 -12.79 19.05
N LEU A 581 6.01 -13.64 20.06
CA LEU A 581 5.07 -14.76 20.23
C LEU A 581 3.62 -14.26 20.40
N ASP A 582 3.39 -13.23 21.21
CA ASP A 582 2.05 -12.64 21.39
C ASP A 582 1.48 -12.11 20.08
N ALA A 583 2.28 -11.35 19.32
CA ALA A 583 1.90 -10.85 18.01
C ALA A 583 1.55 -11.99 17.04
N LEU A 584 2.34 -13.06 17.02
CA LEU A 584 2.10 -14.22 16.15
C LEU A 584 0.86 -15.03 16.58
N VAL A 585 0.60 -15.19 17.88
CA VAL A 585 -0.61 -15.87 18.37
C VAL A 585 -1.85 -15.11 17.90
N ARG A 586 -1.86 -13.77 18.05
CA ARG A 586 -2.97 -12.92 17.58
C ARG A 586 -3.15 -13.01 16.06
N ALA A 587 -2.05 -12.94 15.31
CA ALA A 587 -2.05 -13.07 13.86
C ALA A 587 -2.62 -14.42 13.39
N TYR A 588 -2.15 -15.52 13.98
CA TYR A 588 -2.49 -16.88 13.51
C TYR A 588 -3.88 -17.34 13.99
N ALA A 589 -4.42 -16.72 15.04
CA ALA A 589 -5.80 -16.92 15.47
C ALA A 589 -6.84 -16.62 14.38
N LEU A 590 -6.47 -15.86 13.34
CA LEU A 590 -7.34 -15.58 12.18
C LEU A 590 -7.55 -16.80 11.26
N VAL A 591 -6.75 -17.86 11.42
CA VAL A 591 -6.88 -19.12 10.67
C VAL A 591 -7.73 -20.09 11.48
N HIS A 592 -8.65 -20.78 10.80
CA HIS A 592 -9.51 -21.75 11.50
C HIS A 592 -8.67 -22.91 12.06
N PRO A 593 -8.89 -23.34 13.32
CA PRO A 593 -8.07 -24.37 13.97
C PRO A 593 -7.90 -25.67 13.17
N SER A 594 -8.97 -26.13 12.50
CA SER A 594 -8.91 -27.34 11.64
C SER A 594 -7.98 -27.21 10.43
N ASN A 595 -7.63 -25.99 10.03
CA ASN A 595 -6.81 -25.71 8.85
C ASN A 595 -5.34 -25.45 9.23
N VAL A 596 -4.98 -25.57 10.51
CA VAL A 596 -3.61 -25.35 10.97
C VAL A 596 -2.75 -26.58 10.62
N GLY A 597 -2.11 -26.51 9.46
CA GLY A 597 -1.18 -27.49 8.94
C GLY A 597 0.23 -27.37 9.53
N PHE A 598 0.80 -28.45 10.09
CA PHE A 598 2.23 -28.57 10.29
C PHE A 598 2.82 -29.42 9.15
N PRO A 599 3.99 -29.09 8.61
CA PRO A 599 4.69 -29.96 7.69
C PRO A 599 5.04 -31.29 8.38
N SER A 600 5.01 -32.37 7.61
CA SER A 600 5.44 -33.71 8.01
C SER A 600 6.88 -33.65 8.54
N LYS A 601 7.07 -34.07 9.80
CA LYS A 601 8.33 -34.20 10.57
C LYS A 601 9.30 -33.00 10.49
N PRO A 602 9.51 -32.26 11.59
CA PRO A 602 10.62 -31.30 11.67
C PRO A 602 11.96 -32.04 11.54
N ALA A 603 12.95 -31.38 10.91
CA ALA A 603 14.35 -31.81 10.90
C ALA A 603 15.09 -31.49 12.23
N SER A 604 14.39 -31.50 13.37
CA SER A 604 14.98 -31.14 14.67
C SER A 604 15.55 -32.36 15.38
N ARG A 605 16.72 -32.20 16.02
CA ARG A 605 17.26 -33.17 16.99
C ARG A 605 16.18 -33.51 18.03
N PRO A 606 15.97 -34.79 18.35
CA PRO A 606 14.98 -35.19 19.34
C PRO A 606 15.33 -34.58 20.70
N VAL A 607 14.38 -33.86 21.30
CA VAL A 607 14.49 -33.44 22.70
C VAL A 607 14.04 -34.60 23.58
N SER A 608 14.96 -35.11 24.40
CA SER A 608 14.70 -36.29 25.25
C SER A 608 14.03 -35.93 26.58
N PHE A 609 14.06 -34.66 27.00
CA PHE A 609 13.55 -34.22 28.30
C PHE A 609 13.04 -32.77 28.31
N LEU A 610 12.05 -32.51 29.16
CA LEU A 610 11.48 -31.18 29.49
C LEU A 610 11.74 -30.86 30.97
N PRO A 611 11.69 -29.59 31.39
CA PRO A 611 11.82 -29.21 32.79
C PRO A 611 10.86 -30.01 33.71
N PRO A 612 11.37 -30.70 34.76
CA PRO A 612 10.55 -31.58 35.61
C PRO A 612 9.33 -30.92 36.25
N GLY A 613 9.46 -29.64 36.65
CA GLY A 613 8.35 -28.87 37.21
C GLY A 613 7.18 -28.68 36.22
N TYR A 614 7.50 -28.46 34.93
CA TYR A 614 6.48 -28.44 33.88
C TYR A 614 5.89 -29.84 33.65
N ALA A 615 6.75 -30.86 33.52
CA ALA A 615 6.32 -32.23 33.23
C ALA A 615 5.32 -32.77 34.26
N LEU A 616 5.57 -32.55 35.56
CA LEU A 616 4.64 -32.88 36.64
C LEU A 616 3.29 -32.18 36.45
N CYS A 617 3.31 -30.84 36.29
CA CYS A 617 2.09 -30.04 36.17
C CYS A 617 1.28 -30.40 34.92
N ALA A 618 1.95 -30.56 33.76
CA ALA A 618 1.31 -30.85 32.49
C ALA A 618 0.58 -32.20 32.50
N LEU A 619 1.22 -33.27 33.02
CA LEU A 619 0.60 -34.58 33.13
C LEU A 619 -0.62 -34.57 34.06
N ALA A 620 -0.56 -33.81 35.16
CA ALA A 620 -1.67 -33.70 36.11
C ALA A 620 -2.85 -32.84 35.60
N VAL A 621 -2.62 -31.97 34.61
CA VAL A 621 -3.60 -31.02 34.06
C VAL A 621 -4.25 -31.50 32.76
N HIS A 622 -3.48 -32.07 31.83
CA HIS A 622 -3.96 -32.43 30.48
C HIS A 622 -4.70 -33.78 30.37
N ARG A 623 -4.94 -34.46 31.50
CA ARG A 623 -5.70 -35.73 31.56
C ARG A 623 -5.16 -36.83 30.62
N VAL A 624 -3.87 -36.82 30.32
CA VAL A 624 -3.22 -37.89 29.55
C VAL A 624 -2.89 -39.02 30.52
N ASN A 625 -3.20 -40.27 30.18
CA ASN A 625 -2.71 -41.41 30.95
C ASN A 625 -1.35 -41.84 30.40
N PRO A 626 -0.25 -41.64 31.14
CA PRO A 626 1.07 -42.07 30.70
C PRO A 626 1.33 -43.58 30.80
N VAL A 627 0.50 -44.34 31.53
CA VAL A 627 0.69 -45.78 31.78
C VAL A 627 0.01 -46.64 30.70
N THR A 628 -1.19 -46.26 30.28
CA THR A 628 -1.93 -46.88 29.15
C THR A 628 -2.48 -45.80 28.22
N PRO A 629 -1.64 -45.24 27.33
CA PRO A 629 -2.02 -44.11 26.47
C PRO A 629 -3.22 -44.41 25.56
N ASP A 630 -3.37 -45.67 25.17
CA ASP A 630 -4.35 -46.11 24.18
C ASP A 630 -5.73 -46.46 24.79
N ASP A 631 -5.91 -46.40 26.11
CA ASP A 631 -7.21 -46.63 26.78
C ASP A 631 -7.87 -45.31 27.22
N PRO A 632 -8.89 -44.79 26.49
CA PRO A 632 -9.59 -43.57 26.83
C PRO A 632 -10.29 -43.60 28.20
N LYS A 633 -10.56 -44.79 28.75
CA LYS A 633 -11.24 -44.96 30.05
C LYS A 633 -10.32 -44.72 31.25
N THR A 634 -9.02 -44.57 31.02
CA THR A 634 -8.01 -44.46 32.08
C THR A 634 -7.46 -43.04 32.26
N ARG A 635 -8.07 -42.03 31.63
CA ARG A 635 -7.65 -40.63 31.72
C ARG A 635 -7.76 -40.08 33.14
N LEU A 636 -6.69 -39.41 33.61
CA LEU A 636 -6.66 -38.86 34.96
C LEU A 636 -7.61 -37.66 35.12
N PRO A 637 -8.38 -37.58 36.23
CA PRO A 637 -9.15 -36.38 36.52
C PRO A 637 -8.21 -35.21 36.74
N ARG A 638 -8.54 -34.08 36.13
CA ARG A 638 -7.80 -32.82 36.25
C ARG A 638 -7.69 -32.40 37.71
N THR A 639 -6.47 -32.13 38.18
CA THR A 639 -6.25 -31.77 39.60
C THR A 639 -6.56 -30.30 39.83
N PRO A 640 -7.59 -29.95 40.63
CA PRO A 640 -7.90 -28.56 40.93
C PRO A 640 -6.75 -27.89 41.70
N GLY A 641 -6.58 -26.58 41.52
CA GLY A 641 -5.68 -25.77 42.35
C GLY A 641 -4.21 -25.72 41.90
N ILE A 642 -3.74 -26.58 40.98
CA ILE A 642 -2.36 -26.50 40.43
C ILE A 642 -2.12 -25.14 39.79
N LEU A 643 -3.01 -24.70 38.88
CA LEU A 643 -2.88 -23.40 38.23
C LEU A 643 -2.93 -22.23 39.22
N ALA A 644 -3.79 -22.32 40.24
CA ALA A 644 -3.90 -21.29 41.27
C ALA A 644 -2.62 -21.18 42.11
N ALA A 645 -1.97 -22.31 42.45
CA ALA A 645 -0.68 -22.34 43.13
C ALA A 645 0.42 -21.73 42.27
N LEU A 646 0.52 -22.12 40.99
CA LEU A 646 1.49 -21.55 40.05
C LEU A 646 1.31 -20.02 39.89
N ARG A 647 0.06 -19.54 39.79
CA ARG A 647 -0.24 -18.09 39.69
C ARG A 647 0.13 -17.29 40.95
N ARG A 648 0.23 -17.94 42.12
CA ARG A 648 0.71 -17.34 43.37
C ARG A 648 2.24 -17.44 43.53
N GLY A 649 2.94 -18.07 42.59
CA GLY A 649 4.37 -18.35 42.71
C GLY A 649 4.71 -19.56 43.58
N ASP A 650 3.72 -20.33 44.04
CA ASP A 650 3.92 -21.53 44.87
C ASP A 650 4.23 -22.76 44.00
N GLY A 651 5.46 -22.81 43.47
CA GLY A 651 5.92 -23.87 42.58
C GLY A 651 6.08 -25.22 43.29
N THR A 652 6.57 -25.20 44.52
CA THR A 652 6.75 -26.40 45.35
C THR A 652 5.39 -27.03 45.67
N GLY A 653 4.40 -26.23 46.09
CA GLY A 653 3.05 -26.71 46.37
C GLY A 653 2.36 -27.26 45.13
N ALA A 654 2.49 -26.57 43.99
CA ALA A 654 1.92 -27.02 42.71
C ALA A 654 2.48 -28.38 42.26
N THR A 655 3.81 -28.52 42.27
CA THR A 655 4.49 -29.74 41.79
C THR A 655 4.33 -30.90 42.76
N ALA A 656 4.31 -30.67 44.08
CA ALA A 656 4.01 -31.70 45.07
C ALA A 656 2.57 -32.22 44.96
N ALA A 657 1.60 -31.33 44.71
CA ALA A 657 0.22 -31.72 44.46
C ALA A 657 0.09 -32.57 43.19
N ALA A 658 0.78 -32.18 42.11
CA ALA A 658 0.84 -32.94 40.87
C ALA A 658 1.49 -34.33 41.09
N ALA A 659 2.63 -34.39 41.78
CA ALA A 659 3.35 -35.63 42.07
C ALA A 659 2.51 -36.62 42.89
N ARG A 660 1.83 -36.16 43.95
CA ARG A 660 0.90 -36.99 44.74
C ARG A 660 -0.19 -37.61 43.86
N ARG A 661 -0.75 -36.84 42.92
CA ARG A 661 -1.80 -37.33 42.03
C ARG A 661 -1.29 -38.38 41.04
N LEU A 662 -0.13 -38.14 40.44
CA LEU A 662 0.49 -39.05 39.49
C LEU A 662 0.94 -40.36 40.16
N ARG A 663 1.40 -40.33 41.42
CA ARG A 663 1.66 -41.55 42.20
C ARG A 663 0.38 -42.33 42.51
N ALA A 664 -0.68 -41.64 42.90
CA ALA A 664 -1.99 -42.27 43.09
C ALA A 664 -2.55 -42.90 41.79
N ALA A 665 -2.05 -42.45 40.63
CA ALA A 665 -2.34 -43.02 39.32
C ALA A 665 -1.42 -44.18 38.91
N GLY A 666 -0.44 -44.56 39.75
CA GLY A 666 0.47 -45.67 39.49
C GLY A 666 1.80 -45.31 38.82
N LEU A 667 2.17 -44.02 38.71
CA LEU A 667 3.49 -43.63 38.19
C LEU A 667 4.57 -43.61 39.27
N ALA A 668 5.67 -44.33 39.01
CA ALA A 668 6.90 -44.25 39.80
C ALA A 668 7.70 -42.99 39.43
N LEU A 669 7.68 -41.99 40.31
CA LEU A 669 8.32 -40.69 40.08
C LEU A 669 9.66 -40.59 40.81
N ALA A 670 10.68 -40.09 40.13
CA ALA A 670 12.01 -39.82 40.66
C ALA A 670 12.08 -38.55 41.55
N VAL A 671 11.00 -37.76 41.58
CA VAL A 671 10.93 -36.49 42.31
C VAL A 671 9.65 -36.40 43.15
N GLU A 672 9.75 -35.85 44.36
CA GLU A 672 8.57 -35.58 45.23
C GLU A 672 7.88 -34.26 44.92
N GLY A 673 8.64 -33.29 44.42
CA GLY A 673 8.25 -31.94 44.07
C GLY A 673 9.47 -31.21 43.53
N VAL A 674 9.25 -30.13 42.81
CA VAL A 674 10.32 -29.36 42.16
C VAL A 674 10.14 -27.90 42.57
N PRO A 675 11.09 -27.30 43.32
CA PRO A 675 11.02 -25.88 43.64
C PRO A 675 11.17 -25.06 42.35
N MET A 676 10.41 -23.98 42.24
CA MET A 676 10.44 -23.08 41.09
C MET A 676 10.35 -21.62 41.57
N THR A 677 11.03 -20.72 40.86
CA THR A 677 10.90 -19.27 41.09
C THR A 677 9.51 -18.78 40.64
N SER A 678 9.08 -17.60 41.11
CA SER A 678 7.83 -16.98 40.65
C SER A 678 7.76 -16.81 39.12
N GLU A 679 8.89 -16.52 38.49
CA GLU A 679 8.99 -16.42 37.03
C GLU A 679 8.82 -17.78 36.34
N GLN A 680 9.50 -18.82 36.85
CA GLN A 680 9.33 -20.19 36.35
C GLN A 680 7.88 -20.66 36.53
N CYS A 681 7.26 -20.37 37.68
CA CYS A 681 5.84 -20.66 37.94
C CYS A 681 4.92 -19.98 36.91
N ALA A 682 5.16 -18.71 36.59
CA ALA A 682 4.39 -17.98 35.58
C ALA A 682 4.55 -18.60 34.18
N ARG A 683 5.77 -18.97 33.78
CA ARG A 683 6.03 -19.65 32.49
C ARG A 683 5.40 -21.04 32.45
N VAL A 684 5.49 -21.82 33.53
CA VAL A 684 4.83 -23.13 33.61
C VAL A 684 3.32 -22.97 33.54
N ALA A 685 2.72 -22.02 34.26
CA ALA A 685 1.28 -21.73 34.18
C ALA A 685 0.85 -21.39 32.74
N ALA A 686 1.62 -20.56 32.05
CA ALA A 686 1.38 -20.21 30.65
C ALA A 686 1.55 -21.41 29.71
N ALA A 687 2.56 -22.25 29.95
CA ALA A 687 2.86 -23.42 29.12
C ALA A 687 1.77 -24.50 29.18
N LEU A 688 0.92 -24.50 30.21
CA LEU A 688 -0.24 -25.38 30.30
C LEU A 688 -1.36 -25.01 29.31
N ALA A 689 -1.27 -23.86 28.62
CA ALA A 689 -2.19 -23.52 27.54
C ALA A 689 -1.87 -24.26 26.22
N PHE A 690 -0.66 -24.80 26.07
CA PHE A 690 -0.30 -25.56 24.88
C PHE A 690 -0.96 -26.95 24.91
N PRO A 691 -1.51 -27.43 23.79
CA PRO A 691 -1.99 -28.81 23.66
C PRO A 691 -0.89 -29.82 23.99
N CYS A 692 -1.24 -30.85 24.75
CA CYS A 692 -0.35 -31.96 25.08
C CYS A 692 -0.74 -33.20 24.27
N SER A 693 0.19 -33.73 23.45
CA SER A 693 0.02 -34.99 22.73
C SER A 693 0.57 -36.17 23.53
N ASP A 694 0.26 -37.39 23.10
CA ASP A 694 0.82 -38.60 23.70
C ASP A 694 2.35 -38.65 23.60
N GLU A 695 2.92 -38.15 22.49
CA GLU A 695 4.37 -38.03 22.32
C GLU A 695 4.97 -37.04 23.33
N LEU A 696 4.35 -35.87 23.51
CA LEU A 696 4.81 -34.88 24.48
C LEU A 696 4.67 -35.40 25.91
N ALA A 697 3.57 -36.11 26.21
CA ALA A 697 3.36 -36.76 27.49
C ALA A 697 4.44 -37.83 27.76
N ARG A 698 4.85 -38.64 26.77
CA ARG A 698 5.97 -39.59 26.90
C ARG A 698 7.29 -38.89 27.19
N ILE A 699 7.54 -37.71 26.60
CA ILE A 699 8.72 -36.89 26.94
C ILE A 699 8.62 -36.38 28.39
N CYS A 700 7.46 -35.90 28.82
CA CYS A 700 7.23 -35.49 30.22
C CYS A 700 7.49 -36.64 31.18
N VAL A 701 6.98 -37.85 30.91
CA VAL A 701 7.21 -39.05 31.75
C VAL A 701 8.69 -39.37 31.84
N ARG A 702 9.40 -39.42 30.71
CA ARG A 702 10.87 -39.64 30.69
C ARG A 702 11.64 -38.59 31.49
N SER A 703 11.09 -37.40 31.66
CA SER A 703 11.72 -36.31 32.41
C SER A 703 11.57 -36.44 33.93
N ILE A 704 10.66 -37.30 34.42
CA ILE A 704 10.29 -37.38 35.85
C ILE A 704 10.21 -38.81 36.40
N ALA A 705 10.23 -39.83 35.55
CA ALA A 705 10.18 -41.23 35.95
C ALA A 705 11.54 -41.73 36.43
N LEU A 706 11.53 -42.68 37.37
CA LEU A 706 12.72 -43.47 37.70
C LEU A 706 13.07 -44.33 36.47
N ALA A 707 14.34 -44.40 36.09
CA ALA A 707 14.78 -45.38 35.10
C ALA A 707 14.39 -46.78 35.61
N PRO A 708 13.86 -47.68 34.75
CA PRO A 708 13.67 -49.07 35.19
C PRO A 708 15.04 -49.59 35.63
N GLU A 709 15.11 -50.14 36.84
CA GLU A 709 16.27 -50.92 37.27
C GLU A 709 16.56 -51.94 36.16
N ALA A 710 17.78 -51.94 35.64
CA ALA A 710 18.23 -53.04 34.80
C ALA A 710 18.04 -54.29 35.65
N ALA A 711 17.17 -55.19 35.21
CA ALA A 711 17.06 -56.50 35.84
C ALA A 711 18.45 -57.14 35.74
N ASP A 712 19.12 -57.25 36.88
CA ASP A 712 20.33 -58.05 37.01
C ASP A 712 20.02 -59.47 36.56
N GLY A 713 20.81 -59.96 35.59
CA GLY A 713 20.90 -61.37 35.26
C GLY A 713 20.56 -61.73 33.82
N GLU A 714 21.46 -61.42 32.88
CA GLU A 714 22.24 -62.47 32.18
C GLU A 714 23.29 -61.79 31.29
N SER A 715 24.55 -62.06 31.61
CA SER A 715 25.67 -61.78 30.74
C SER A 715 25.55 -62.66 29.50
N ASP A 716 25.37 -62.06 28.33
CA ASP A 716 25.90 -62.67 27.12
C ASP A 716 26.73 -61.63 26.38
N ALA A 717 28.04 -61.83 26.47
CA ALA A 717 29.04 -61.06 25.80
C ALA A 717 29.01 -61.41 24.31
N THR A 718 28.88 -60.41 23.44
CA THR A 718 29.51 -60.45 22.12
C THR A 718 29.81 -59.04 21.64
N PRO A 719 30.99 -58.80 21.03
CA PRO A 719 31.61 -57.49 21.00
C PRO A 719 31.13 -56.61 19.84
N PHE A 720 31.15 -55.30 20.09
CA PHE A 720 31.11 -54.25 19.09
C PHE A 720 32.17 -54.48 18.01
N VAL A 721 31.72 -54.54 16.76
CA VAL A 721 32.59 -54.40 15.58
C VAL A 721 32.75 -52.90 15.32
N ASP A 722 34.00 -52.47 15.38
CA ASP A 722 34.51 -51.15 15.05
C ASP A 722 34.48 -50.96 13.52
N PHE A 723 33.93 -49.85 13.04
CA PHE A 723 34.19 -49.38 11.67
C PHE A 723 34.49 -47.87 11.74
N GLY A 724 35.76 -47.57 11.49
CA GLY A 724 36.25 -46.23 11.17
C GLY A 724 35.93 -45.78 9.75
#